data_AF-A0A348XLF3-F1
#
_entry.id   AF-A0A348XLF3-F1
#
_cell.length_a   1.000
_cell.length_b   1.000
_cell.length_c   1.000
_cell.angle_alpha   90.00
_cell.angle_beta   90.00
_cell.angle_gamma   90.00
#
_symmetry.space_group_name_H-M   'P 1'
#
loop_
_entity.id
_entity.type
_entity.pdbx_description
1 polymer ?
#
loop_
_entity_poly.entity_id
_entity_poly.type
_entity_poly.pdbx_seq_one_letter_code
_entity_poly.pdbx_strand_id
1 'polypeptide(L)'
;MKSTFQNFSFALALITHVLSQLAFAGSYNLDDVVFPADMPPEIGDLAFAADGTLYAALRRGDIVVATPTKDPTAFQWRVFATGHHNILGLEVVKPGHLVVSQMAELTEVIDTDGDGVADRYNNLSTAWGVSGNYHETNALCPDGDGGYYIAVGTASHNGPTFDTPRGDYSTAGRRGRNFSAVKYKGWVLHYAKDGTVTPHCSGFRMHNGIARTTDGMIWCGDNQGDWRGASPLYWCREGSFSGHPASLVWDPRFKDFGTPIYWPRKLLDDLHNEPAIMMAHGEMRSCGEPMQITTDNFGPFKGQMLIPDENSPRIMRVMLETVDGAWQGANVLFHTGGLRPSGNRMAMSPDGKTLYYGETARGWQKPNEGIHRLHYTGTVPFEVLDCKLTTGGFAVSFTQPIQEPSKLASQLTVRSFRYEYGYHYGSKQKSVREHAVTAVSGNGPYEFTVADLQPGRVYELTFANVLAADGSTIGNPKVTYTMNRLKRPPDQNRATIKQSDNGLKVFINGEFFTEYFLRGFTNPILWPIQAPGDIRMTRNWPIIADTAGEQHDHPHHKGLFVGHQNLNGVDFWHEGKGINGRMNHTRLIETRSGEDRALIKTLNTWTTDAGKTVAADTRTLTFWGDESARYIDLEINIHATHEDLLFHEMKDSFVGFRSHPHLRVTAKPKAGVTEVYGHVVNSEGVTGKAVWGKRADWVHYHGQVEGKDAGYAFMSHPGNPSAAGQKSWWHARDYGLISANPFAPEKFQGDGDHTIAKGDSLQLRYRFVFHRGPADSANIAEAFAAYTTESAHPTADMPGHPGYPGAYGNPKPKGVQAQKKQRRSAPQLGGGTITKAGRSVSGKQAKRPKILANGLVEGTKIFGDRAYTFTVVPESARGADYLQTFNNDKKGANAHYELTLSAPAELLVLMDTRAEAHVPWLKDGFEKTNEIVQTDADFRFRVYRKRVNPGAVTLGPQKGFSFYGVAAIKQKD
;
A
#
# COMPACT_ATOMS: atom_id res chain seq x y z
N MET A 1 33.81 -0.09 -36.58
CA MET A 1 33.85 -1.33 -35.76
C MET A 1 32.87 -1.32 -34.59
N LYS A 2 32.74 -0.25 -33.78
CA LYS A 2 31.76 -0.22 -32.66
C LYS A 2 30.27 -0.22 -33.09
N SER A 3 29.91 0.42 -34.21
CA SER A 3 28.52 0.40 -34.72
C SER A 3 28.12 -0.95 -35.34
N THR A 4 29.09 -1.68 -35.90
CA THR A 4 28.87 -3.00 -36.52
C THR A 4 28.62 -4.08 -35.48
N PHE A 5 29.28 -4.01 -34.32
CA PHE A 5 29.05 -4.90 -33.17
C PHE A 5 27.69 -4.66 -32.49
N GLN A 6 27.25 -3.39 -32.37
CA GLN A 6 25.93 -3.07 -31.81
C GLN A 6 24.77 -3.57 -32.68
N ASN A 7 24.91 -3.47 -34.00
CA ASN A 7 23.89 -3.98 -34.94
C ASN A 7 23.86 -5.51 -35.00
N PHE A 8 25.00 -6.19 -34.82
CA PHE A 8 25.05 -7.66 -34.74
C PHE A 8 24.43 -8.19 -33.44
N SER A 9 24.68 -7.54 -32.29
CA SER A 9 24.04 -7.92 -31.02
C SER A 9 22.53 -7.67 -31.02
N PHE A 10 22.05 -6.62 -31.68
CA PHE A 10 20.61 -6.36 -31.83
C PHE A 10 19.93 -7.39 -32.76
N ALA A 11 20.57 -7.77 -33.87
CA ALA A 11 20.05 -8.78 -34.78
C ALA A 11 20.03 -10.19 -34.13
N LEU A 12 21.06 -10.54 -33.36
CA LEU A 12 21.12 -11.82 -32.64
C LEU A 12 20.08 -11.91 -31.51
N ALA A 13 19.85 -10.80 -30.79
CA ALA A 13 18.79 -10.69 -29.79
C ALA A 13 17.38 -10.77 -30.41
N LEU A 14 17.18 -10.21 -31.61
CA LEU A 14 15.90 -10.29 -32.33
C LEU A 14 15.64 -11.71 -32.84
N ILE A 15 16.65 -12.40 -33.37
CA ILE A 15 16.54 -13.78 -33.86
C ILE A 15 16.28 -14.77 -32.71
N THR A 16 16.94 -14.59 -31.55
CA THR A 16 16.68 -15.41 -30.36
C THR A 16 15.28 -15.19 -29.79
N HIS A 17 14.74 -13.95 -29.85
CA HIS A 17 13.35 -13.66 -29.45
C HIS A 17 12.31 -14.29 -30.39
N VAL A 18 12.59 -14.32 -31.70
CA VAL A 18 11.68 -14.95 -32.69
C VAL A 18 11.70 -16.47 -32.55
N LEU A 19 12.88 -17.08 -32.30
CA LEU A 19 12.99 -18.52 -32.08
C LEU A 19 12.40 -18.98 -30.73
N SER A 20 12.50 -18.19 -29.66
CA SER A 20 11.85 -18.51 -28.37
C SER A 20 10.32 -18.43 -28.43
N GLN A 21 9.77 -17.52 -29.24
CA GLN A 21 8.32 -17.49 -29.52
C GLN A 21 7.86 -18.72 -30.33
N LEU A 22 8.69 -19.23 -31.23
CA LEU A 22 8.38 -20.43 -32.03
C LEU A 22 8.40 -21.73 -31.21
N ALA A 23 9.28 -21.85 -30.21
CA ALA A 23 9.34 -23.03 -29.34
C ALA A 23 8.16 -23.10 -28.35
N PHE A 24 7.72 -21.97 -27.80
CA PHE A 24 6.52 -21.92 -26.93
C PHE A 24 5.23 -22.17 -27.70
N ALA A 25 5.16 -21.70 -28.97
CA ALA A 25 4.01 -21.91 -29.85
C ALA A 25 3.71 -23.40 -30.15
N GLY A 26 4.67 -24.31 -29.97
CA GLY A 26 4.46 -25.75 -30.13
C GLY A 26 3.78 -26.44 -28.93
N SER A 27 3.74 -25.80 -27.76
CA SER A 27 3.22 -26.40 -26.52
C SER A 27 1.74 -26.09 -26.28
N TYR A 28 1.24 -24.99 -26.84
CA TYR A 28 -0.16 -24.61 -26.73
C TYR A 28 -0.70 -24.05 -28.05
N ASN A 29 -1.85 -24.57 -28.49
CA ASN A 29 -2.57 -24.07 -29.66
C ASN A 29 -3.69 -23.13 -29.22
N LEU A 30 -3.90 -22.05 -29.98
CA LEU A 30 -4.92 -21.05 -29.71
C LEU A 30 -6.00 -21.07 -30.79
N ASP A 31 -7.26 -21.22 -30.38
CA ASP A 31 -8.43 -21.10 -31.25
C ASP A 31 -9.29 -19.89 -30.84
N ASP A 32 -10.01 -19.31 -31.81
CA ASP A 32 -10.99 -18.24 -31.58
C ASP A 32 -12.42 -18.75 -31.71
N VAL A 33 -13.18 -18.71 -30.61
CA VAL A 33 -14.57 -19.18 -30.57
C VAL A 33 -15.46 -18.12 -31.19
N VAL A 34 -16.18 -18.49 -32.25
CA VAL A 34 -17.05 -17.57 -32.97
C VAL A 34 -18.37 -17.41 -32.23
N PHE A 35 -18.77 -16.16 -32.03
CA PHE A 35 -20.08 -15.78 -31.54
C PHE A 35 -21.02 -15.36 -32.69
N PRO A 36 -22.35 -15.46 -32.51
CA PRO A 36 -23.31 -14.90 -33.46
C PRO A 36 -23.08 -13.40 -33.69
N ALA A 37 -23.26 -12.93 -34.93
CA ALA A 37 -22.91 -11.55 -35.32
C ALA A 37 -23.75 -10.47 -34.61
N ASP A 38 -24.93 -10.82 -34.14
CA ASP A 38 -25.87 -9.96 -33.40
C ASP A 38 -25.69 -10.04 -31.87
N MET A 39 -24.72 -10.83 -31.39
CA MET A 39 -24.44 -11.04 -29.98
C MET A 39 -23.06 -10.46 -29.61
N PRO A 40 -22.99 -9.29 -28.97
CA PRO A 40 -21.71 -8.72 -28.51
C PRO A 40 -21.06 -9.62 -27.45
N PRO A 41 -19.89 -10.22 -27.71
CA PRO A 41 -19.32 -11.23 -26.84
C PRO A 41 -18.50 -10.61 -25.71
N GLU A 42 -19.10 -9.68 -24.98
CA GLU A 42 -18.48 -8.94 -23.88
C GLU A 42 -18.40 -9.84 -22.63
N ILE A 43 -17.41 -10.73 -22.54
CA ILE A 43 -17.36 -11.79 -21.52
C ILE A 43 -17.16 -11.23 -20.10
N GLY A 44 -18.22 -11.26 -19.34
CA GLY A 44 -18.23 -10.91 -17.92
C GLY A 44 -17.74 -12.04 -17.02
N ASP A 45 -18.12 -13.29 -17.34
CA ASP A 45 -17.64 -14.51 -16.68
C ASP A 45 -17.82 -15.79 -17.50
N LEU A 46 -17.06 -16.84 -17.16
CA LEU A 46 -17.07 -18.16 -17.77
C LEU A 46 -17.03 -19.25 -16.71
N ALA A 47 -17.90 -20.26 -16.83
CA ALA A 47 -17.82 -21.44 -15.98
C ALA A 47 -18.33 -22.69 -16.71
N PHE A 48 -17.81 -23.85 -16.31
CA PHE A 48 -18.25 -25.15 -16.80
C PHE A 48 -19.18 -25.82 -15.80
N ALA A 49 -20.27 -26.39 -16.30
CA ALA A 49 -21.01 -27.41 -15.58
C ALA A 49 -20.31 -28.77 -15.65
N ALA A 50 -20.66 -29.67 -14.73
CA ALA A 50 -20.09 -31.02 -14.67
C ALA A 50 -20.37 -31.87 -15.93
N ASP A 51 -21.42 -31.55 -16.69
CA ASP A 51 -21.79 -32.22 -17.94
C ASP A 51 -21.00 -31.71 -19.18
N GLY A 52 -20.12 -30.72 -19.00
CA GLY A 52 -19.34 -30.12 -20.07
C GLY A 52 -19.99 -28.90 -20.75
N THR A 53 -21.18 -28.48 -20.31
CA THR A 53 -21.80 -27.24 -20.79
C THR A 53 -20.99 -26.03 -20.33
N LEU A 54 -20.64 -25.15 -21.28
CA LEU A 54 -20.02 -23.86 -20.99
C LEU A 54 -21.11 -22.81 -20.80
N TYR A 55 -21.06 -22.12 -19.66
CA TYR A 55 -21.84 -20.92 -19.39
C TYR A 55 -20.96 -19.69 -19.56
N ALA A 56 -21.44 -18.70 -20.31
CA ALA A 56 -20.78 -17.42 -20.52
C ALA A 56 -21.74 -16.29 -20.12
N ALA A 57 -21.38 -15.55 -19.07
CA ALA A 57 -22.06 -14.32 -18.70
C ALA A 57 -21.58 -13.18 -19.59
N LEU A 58 -22.50 -12.48 -20.24
CA LEU A 58 -22.23 -11.30 -21.04
C LEU A 58 -22.49 -10.04 -20.21
N ARG A 59 -21.58 -9.08 -20.32
CA ARG A 59 -21.64 -7.80 -19.60
C ARG A 59 -22.93 -7.01 -19.86
N ARG A 60 -23.57 -7.24 -21.00
CA ARG A 60 -24.84 -6.59 -21.39
C ARG A 60 -26.08 -7.19 -20.74
N GLY A 61 -25.94 -8.26 -19.97
CA GLY A 61 -27.00 -8.78 -19.10
C GLY A 61 -27.52 -10.17 -19.46
N ASP A 62 -27.04 -10.75 -20.56
CA ASP A 62 -27.41 -12.10 -20.97
C ASP A 62 -26.42 -13.14 -20.42
N ILE A 63 -26.92 -14.33 -20.13
CA ILE A 63 -26.12 -15.53 -19.92
C ILE A 63 -26.41 -16.45 -21.09
N VAL A 64 -25.36 -16.87 -21.79
CA VAL A 64 -25.46 -17.78 -22.94
C VAL A 64 -24.72 -19.07 -22.65
N VAL A 65 -25.16 -20.15 -23.28
CA VAL A 65 -24.58 -21.47 -23.07
C VAL A 65 -24.36 -22.19 -24.39
N ALA A 66 -23.33 -23.02 -24.42
CA ALA A 66 -23.03 -23.91 -25.52
C ALA A 66 -22.29 -25.16 -25.01
N THR A 67 -22.46 -26.28 -25.68
CA THR A 67 -21.56 -27.43 -25.52
C THR A 67 -20.35 -27.21 -26.43
N PRO A 68 -19.11 -27.21 -25.91
CA PRO A 68 -17.95 -27.00 -26.76
C PRO A 68 -17.79 -28.05 -27.87
N THR A 69 -17.47 -27.59 -29.06
CA THR A 69 -17.17 -28.43 -30.24
C THR A 69 -15.68 -28.37 -30.59
N LYS A 70 -15.15 -29.35 -31.33
CA LYS A 70 -13.76 -29.28 -31.82
C LYS A 70 -13.55 -28.07 -32.74
N ASP A 71 -14.43 -27.91 -33.74
CA ASP A 71 -14.46 -26.74 -34.61
C ASP A 71 -14.93 -25.51 -33.80
N PRO A 72 -14.09 -24.46 -33.63
CA PRO A 72 -14.43 -23.28 -32.85
C PRO A 72 -15.51 -22.39 -33.50
N THR A 73 -15.84 -22.63 -34.77
CA THR A 73 -16.90 -21.92 -35.51
C THR A 73 -18.28 -22.57 -35.37
N ALA A 74 -18.34 -23.79 -34.84
CA ALA A 74 -19.55 -24.62 -34.82
C ALA A 74 -20.32 -24.58 -33.50
N PHE A 75 -19.94 -23.70 -32.56
CA PHE A 75 -20.61 -23.57 -31.27
C PHE A 75 -22.08 -23.17 -31.46
N GLN A 76 -22.98 -23.97 -30.89
CA GLN A 76 -24.42 -23.69 -30.88
C GLN A 76 -24.77 -22.91 -29.61
N TRP A 77 -24.67 -21.59 -29.69
CA TRP A 77 -25.01 -20.70 -28.58
C TRP A 77 -26.53 -20.57 -28.42
N ARG A 78 -27.01 -20.70 -27.19
CA ARG A 78 -28.39 -20.38 -26.80
C ARG A 78 -28.39 -19.41 -25.62
N VAL A 79 -29.37 -18.52 -25.58
CA VAL A 79 -29.61 -17.67 -24.40
C VAL A 79 -30.21 -18.55 -23.30
N PHE A 80 -29.59 -18.53 -22.14
CA PHE A 80 -30.09 -19.19 -20.92
C PHE A 80 -30.84 -18.20 -20.02
N ALA A 81 -30.33 -16.98 -19.84
CA ALA A 81 -30.96 -15.95 -19.00
C ALA A 81 -30.71 -14.54 -19.58
N THR A 82 -31.58 -13.58 -19.24
CA THR A 82 -31.45 -12.16 -19.67
C THR A 82 -31.86 -11.19 -18.56
N GLY A 83 -31.56 -9.90 -18.74
CA GLY A 83 -32.03 -8.80 -17.87
C GLY A 83 -31.12 -8.44 -16.70
N HIS A 84 -29.89 -8.96 -16.66
CA HIS A 84 -28.95 -8.68 -15.57
C HIS A 84 -28.16 -7.37 -15.75
N HIS A 85 -27.77 -6.75 -14.64
CA HIS A 85 -26.98 -5.52 -14.68
C HIS A 85 -25.48 -5.80 -14.51
N ASN A 86 -24.78 -5.94 -15.66
CA ASN A 86 -23.31 -5.98 -15.71
C ASN A 86 -22.71 -7.09 -14.84
N ILE A 87 -23.02 -8.34 -15.23
CA ILE A 87 -22.55 -9.55 -14.57
C ILE A 87 -21.03 -9.66 -14.75
N LEU A 88 -20.28 -9.73 -13.64
CA LEU A 88 -18.84 -10.02 -13.64
C LEU A 88 -18.48 -11.14 -12.65
N GLY A 89 -19.46 -11.95 -12.25
CA GLY A 89 -19.26 -13.12 -11.40
C GLY A 89 -20.38 -14.14 -11.64
N LEU A 90 -20.03 -15.40 -11.84
CA LEU A 90 -20.92 -16.51 -12.13
C LEU A 90 -20.38 -17.80 -11.50
N GLU A 91 -21.22 -18.49 -10.74
CA GLU A 91 -20.98 -19.85 -10.26
C GLU A 91 -22.08 -20.78 -10.81
N VAL A 92 -21.67 -21.95 -11.30
CA VAL A 92 -22.59 -23.01 -11.72
C VAL A 92 -22.79 -23.97 -10.55
N VAL A 93 -23.95 -23.93 -9.90
CA VAL A 93 -24.29 -24.87 -8.83
C VAL A 93 -24.51 -26.27 -9.39
N LYS A 94 -25.22 -26.34 -10.52
CA LYS A 94 -25.43 -27.53 -11.36
C LYS A 94 -25.98 -27.07 -12.72
N PRO A 95 -26.07 -27.94 -13.76
CA PRO A 95 -26.74 -27.57 -15.00
C PRO A 95 -28.14 -26.98 -14.73
N GLY A 96 -28.44 -25.82 -15.33
CA GLY A 96 -29.71 -25.11 -15.15
C GLY A 96 -29.85 -24.32 -13.84
N HIS A 97 -28.84 -24.28 -12.96
CA HIS A 97 -28.90 -23.57 -11.67
C HIS A 97 -27.59 -22.83 -11.41
N LEU A 98 -27.66 -21.50 -11.43
CA LEU A 98 -26.52 -20.59 -11.30
C LEU A 98 -26.70 -19.64 -10.13
N VAL A 99 -25.57 -19.09 -9.67
CA VAL A 99 -25.55 -17.87 -8.85
C VAL A 99 -24.68 -16.84 -9.56
N VAL A 100 -25.19 -15.62 -9.69
CA VAL A 100 -24.52 -14.51 -10.38
C VAL A 100 -24.40 -13.28 -9.51
N SER A 101 -23.27 -12.60 -9.60
CA SER A 101 -23.08 -11.28 -9.00
C SER A 101 -23.22 -10.21 -10.07
N GLN A 102 -24.24 -9.39 -9.89
CA GLN A 102 -24.47 -8.16 -10.66
C GLN A 102 -24.24 -6.95 -9.77
N MET A 103 -24.15 -5.74 -10.36
CA MET A 103 -23.75 -4.54 -9.60
C MET A 103 -24.61 -4.28 -8.36
N ALA A 104 -25.91 -4.59 -8.45
CA ALA A 104 -26.89 -4.33 -7.41
C ALA A 104 -27.19 -5.53 -6.49
N GLU A 105 -26.84 -6.76 -6.88
CA GLU A 105 -27.45 -7.95 -6.28
C GLU A 105 -26.59 -9.22 -6.47
N LEU A 106 -26.67 -10.13 -5.50
CA LEU A 106 -26.36 -11.55 -5.68
C LEU A 106 -27.66 -12.28 -6.02
N THR A 107 -27.75 -12.90 -7.19
CA THR A 107 -28.98 -13.47 -7.73
C THR A 107 -28.79 -14.94 -8.04
N GLU A 108 -29.71 -15.77 -7.59
CA GLU A 108 -29.83 -17.17 -8.01
C GLU A 108 -30.72 -17.25 -9.25
N VAL A 109 -30.28 -18.00 -10.26
CA VAL A 109 -30.92 -18.11 -11.57
C VAL A 109 -31.16 -19.59 -11.86
N ILE A 110 -32.42 -19.97 -12.06
CA ILE A 110 -32.84 -21.38 -12.16
C ILE A 110 -33.73 -21.58 -13.39
N ASP A 111 -33.48 -22.67 -14.10
CA ASP A 111 -34.38 -23.31 -15.04
C ASP A 111 -35.14 -24.41 -14.28
N THR A 112 -36.42 -24.18 -13.97
CA THR A 112 -37.19 -25.09 -13.11
C THR A 112 -37.87 -26.24 -13.85
N ASP A 113 -38.03 -26.15 -15.17
CA ASP A 113 -38.68 -27.18 -15.99
C ASP A 113 -37.72 -27.97 -16.90
N GLY A 114 -36.46 -27.52 -17.02
CA GLY A 114 -35.39 -28.18 -17.75
C GLY A 114 -35.42 -27.94 -19.25
N ASP A 115 -36.13 -26.90 -19.73
CA ASP A 115 -36.21 -26.56 -21.16
C ASP A 115 -34.93 -25.88 -21.69
N GLY A 116 -34.00 -25.54 -20.81
CA GLY A 116 -32.75 -24.87 -21.13
C GLY A 116 -32.83 -23.34 -21.04
N VAL A 117 -33.87 -22.77 -20.46
CA VAL A 117 -34.04 -21.34 -20.23
C VAL A 117 -34.38 -21.11 -18.76
N ALA A 118 -33.73 -20.14 -18.14
CA ALA A 118 -34.03 -19.76 -16.77
C ALA A 118 -35.41 -19.09 -16.69
N ASP A 119 -36.25 -19.58 -15.78
CA ASP A 119 -37.61 -19.11 -15.52
C ASP A 119 -37.77 -18.52 -14.11
N ARG A 120 -36.76 -18.68 -13.25
CA ARG A 120 -36.79 -18.22 -11.86
C ARG A 120 -35.51 -17.46 -11.47
N TYR A 121 -35.72 -16.29 -10.88
CA TYR A 121 -34.69 -15.39 -10.39
C TYR A 121 -34.94 -15.06 -8.92
N ASN A 122 -34.12 -15.58 -8.00
CA ASN A 122 -34.24 -15.28 -6.58
C ASN A 122 -33.14 -14.29 -6.17
N ASN A 123 -33.54 -13.19 -5.54
CA ASN A 123 -32.61 -12.27 -4.91
C ASN A 123 -32.06 -12.90 -3.63
N LEU A 124 -30.77 -13.24 -3.62
CA LEU A 124 -30.09 -13.78 -2.44
C LEU A 124 -29.62 -12.65 -1.52
N SER A 125 -29.09 -11.55 -2.08
CA SER A 125 -28.63 -10.43 -1.27
C SER A 125 -28.50 -9.12 -2.03
N THR A 126 -28.73 -8.02 -1.30
CA THR A 126 -28.46 -6.64 -1.75
C THR A 126 -27.78 -5.82 -0.65
N ALA A 127 -26.87 -6.45 0.10
CA ALA A 127 -26.28 -5.86 1.31
C ALA A 127 -25.34 -4.64 1.04
N TRP A 128 -24.92 -4.43 -0.20
CA TRP A 128 -24.05 -3.31 -0.61
C TRP A 128 -24.82 -2.24 -1.40
N GLY A 129 -24.28 -1.01 -1.38
CA GLY A 129 -24.86 0.10 -2.12
C GLY A 129 -24.48 0.13 -3.61
N VAL A 130 -25.10 1.03 -4.37
CA VAL A 130 -24.75 1.34 -5.77
C VAL A 130 -24.82 2.86 -5.96
N SER A 131 -23.71 3.47 -6.35
CA SER A 131 -23.65 4.91 -6.62
C SER A 131 -24.07 5.29 -8.05
N GLY A 132 -24.22 4.31 -8.92
CA GLY A 132 -24.46 4.50 -10.36
C GLY A 132 -23.17 4.60 -11.18
N ASN A 133 -22.02 4.40 -10.55
CA ASN A 133 -20.73 4.53 -11.22
C ASN A 133 -20.39 3.24 -11.98
N TYR A 134 -19.96 3.37 -13.24
CA TYR A 134 -19.68 2.23 -14.12
C TYR A 134 -18.61 1.26 -13.58
N HIS A 135 -17.79 1.72 -12.64
CA HIS A 135 -16.61 1.03 -12.12
C HIS A 135 -16.93 0.14 -10.90
N GLU A 136 -18.17 0.17 -10.39
CA GLU A 136 -18.61 -0.58 -9.20
C GLU A 136 -19.02 -2.02 -9.51
N THR A 137 -18.15 -2.77 -10.19
CA THR A 137 -18.43 -4.15 -10.57
C THR A 137 -18.21 -5.12 -9.42
N ASN A 138 -18.85 -6.29 -9.50
CA ASN A 138 -18.77 -7.33 -8.47
C ASN A 138 -18.36 -8.67 -9.09
N ALA A 139 -17.58 -9.44 -8.35
CA ALA A 139 -17.19 -10.81 -8.70
C ALA A 139 -17.49 -11.73 -7.50
N LEU A 140 -17.60 -13.04 -7.72
CA LEU A 140 -17.90 -14.00 -6.67
C LEU A 140 -17.09 -15.29 -6.79
N CYS A 141 -16.88 -15.97 -5.66
CA CYS A 141 -16.43 -17.35 -5.63
C CYS A 141 -17.16 -18.10 -4.50
N PRO A 142 -17.39 -19.43 -4.62
CA PRO A 142 -18.02 -20.22 -3.57
C PRO A 142 -17.12 -20.27 -2.31
N ASP A 143 -17.72 -20.33 -1.12
CA ASP A 143 -16.98 -20.48 0.14
C ASP A 143 -16.58 -21.95 0.44
N GLY A 144 -17.23 -22.90 -0.23
CA GLY A 144 -17.07 -24.34 -0.06
C GLY A 144 -18.11 -25.00 0.86
N ASP A 145 -18.94 -24.21 1.54
CA ASP A 145 -19.93 -24.63 2.54
C ASP A 145 -21.37 -24.18 2.18
N GLY A 146 -21.59 -23.83 0.91
CA GLY A 146 -22.91 -23.43 0.38
C GLY A 146 -23.18 -21.93 0.44
N GLY A 147 -22.17 -21.11 0.77
CA GLY A 147 -22.18 -19.67 0.66
C GLY A 147 -21.19 -19.16 -0.40
N TYR A 148 -20.93 -17.85 -0.37
CA TYR A 148 -20.14 -17.14 -1.38
C TYR A 148 -19.31 -16.02 -0.76
N TYR A 149 -18.12 -15.80 -1.30
CA TYR A 149 -17.42 -14.52 -1.15
C TYR A 149 -17.74 -13.61 -2.33
N ILE A 150 -18.05 -12.35 -2.06
CA ILE A 150 -18.39 -11.34 -3.07
C ILE A 150 -17.41 -10.17 -2.96
N ALA A 151 -16.58 -9.98 -3.98
CA ALA A 151 -15.74 -8.80 -4.08
C ALA A 151 -16.55 -7.65 -4.67
N VAL A 152 -16.59 -6.49 -4.00
CA VAL A 152 -17.43 -5.33 -4.37
C VAL A 152 -16.53 -4.12 -4.72
N GLY A 153 -16.55 -3.70 -5.99
CA GLY A 153 -15.56 -2.75 -6.55
C GLY A 153 -15.79 -1.30 -6.10
N THR A 154 -14.75 -0.46 -6.11
CA THR A 154 -14.93 0.97 -5.83
C THR A 154 -15.42 1.74 -7.05
N ALA A 155 -16.07 2.88 -6.81
CA ALA A 155 -16.40 3.82 -7.86
C ALA A 155 -15.16 4.62 -8.30
N SER A 156 -15.15 5.07 -9.56
CA SER A 156 -14.08 5.88 -10.14
C SER A 156 -14.49 7.34 -10.30
N HIS A 157 -13.61 8.29 -9.98
CA HIS A 157 -13.80 9.73 -10.23
C HIS A 157 -14.08 10.08 -11.70
N ASN A 158 -13.73 9.22 -12.65
CA ASN A 158 -14.03 9.38 -14.07
C ASN A 158 -15.50 9.06 -14.41
N GLY A 159 -16.28 8.51 -13.47
CA GLY A 159 -17.68 8.18 -13.64
C GLY A 159 -18.60 9.05 -12.79
N PRO A 160 -19.91 9.05 -13.07
CA PRO A 160 -20.87 9.80 -12.29
C PRO A 160 -21.02 9.22 -10.88
N THR A 161 -21.56 10.04 -9.99
CA THR A 161 -22.30 9.58 -8.81
C THR A 161 -23.71 10.07 -9.03
N PHE A 162 -24.69 9.16 -9.07
CA PHE A 162 -26.08 9.55 -9.30
C PHE A 162 -26.61 10.37 -8.13
N ASP A 163 -27.60 11.23 -8.42
CA ASP A 163 -28.26 12.05 -7.40
C ASP A 163 -29.00 11.21 -6.36
N THR A 164 -29.45 10.02 -6.76
CA THR A 164 -30.14 9.04 -5.92
C THR A 164 -29.38 7.71 -5.91
N PRO A 165 -28.29 7.61 -5.12
CA PRO A 165 -27.59 6.34 -4.95
C PRO A 165 -28.45 5.35 -4.15
N ARG A 166 -28.22 4.06 -4.34
CA ARG A 166 -28.82 2.99 -3.54
C ARG A 166 -27.95 2.67 -2.33
N GLY A 167 -28.57 2.56 -1.16
CA GLY A 167 -27.91 2.20 0.10
C GLY A 167 -27.33 3.40 0.85
N ASP A 168 -26.69 3.14 1.99
CA ASP A 168 -26.11 4.19 2.84
C ASP A 168 -25.04 4.98 2.09
N TYR A 169 -25.09 6.31 2.18
CA TYR A 169 -24.16 7.21 1.51
C TYR A 169 -23.21 7.90 2.48
N SER A 170 -21.93 8.03 2.10
CA SER A 170 -20.90 8.72 2.87
C SER A 170 -20.20 9.79 2.05
N THR A 171 -20.30 11.04 2.49
CA THR A 171 -19.55 12.17 1.91
C THR A 171 -18.04 12.03 2.12
N ALA A 172 -17.63 11.39 3.23
CA ALA A 172 -16.24 11.04 3.47
C ALA A 172 -15.76 9.95 2.52
N GLY A 173 -16.61 8.94 2.28
CA GLY A 173 -16.36 7.85 1.34
C GLY A 173 -16.26 8.28 -0.11
N ARG A 174 -16.88 9.41 -0.50
CA ARG A 174 -16.83 9.98 -1.85
C ARG A 174 -15.47 10.62 -2.23
N ARG A 175 -14.55 10.77 -1.28
CA ARG A 175 -13.23 11.40 -1.49
C ARG A 175 -12.22 10.43 -2.09
N GLY A 176 -11.22 10.97 -2.78
CA GLY A 176 -10.19 10.19 -3.47
C GLY A 176 -10.46 10.04 -4.98
N ARG A 177 -9.54 9.37 -5.68
CA ARG A 177 -9.66 9.10 -7.11
C ARG A 177 -10.58 7.89 -7.32
N ASN A 178 -10.26 6.78 -6.65
CA ASN A 178 -11.20 5.69 -6.44
C ASN A 178 -11.86 5.89 -5.07
N PHE A 179 -13.18 5.64 -4.97
CA PHE A 179 -13.96 6.07 -3.81
C PHE A 179 -15.07 5.10 -3.43
N SER A 180 -15.45 5.14 -2.16
CA SER A 180 -16.44 4.25 -1.53
C SER A 180 -17.63 5.07 -1.00
N ALA A 181 -18.32 5.76 -1.91
CA ALA A 181 -19.39 6.69 -1.55
C ALA A 181 -20.64 5.99 -1.00
N VAL A 182 -20.81 4.72 -1.30
CA VAL A 182 -21.91 3.88 -0.79
C VAL A 182 -21.36 2.65 -0.08
N LYS A 183 -22.16 2.08 0.81
CA LYS A 183 -21.76 0.99 1.72
C LYS A 183 -21.05 -0.16 1.00
N TYR A 184 -19.95 -0.60 1.59
CA TYR A 184 -19.13 -1.76 1.22
C TYR A 184 -18.41 -1.72 -0.13
N LYS A 185 -18.33 -0.57 -0.81
CA LYS A 185 -17.45 -0.44 -1.98
C LYS A 185 -15.98 -0.57 -1.58
N GLY A 186 -15.22 -1.41 -2.28
CA GLY A 186 -13.84 -1.76 -1.95
C GLY A 186 -13.68 -2.82 -0.85
N TRP A 187 -14.72 -3.62 -0.60
CA TRP A 187 -14.73 -4.75 0.35
C TRP A 187 -14.92 -6.09 -0.37
N VAL A 188 -14.45 -7.16 0.26
CA VAL A 188 -14.96 -8.52 0.07
C VAL A 188 -15.95 -8.82 1.19
N LEU A 189 -17.12 -9.33 0.83
CA LEU A 189 -18.19 -9.76 1.74
C LEU A 189 -18.29 -11.29 1.74
N HIS A 190 -18.72 -11.87 2.85
CA HIS A 190 -19.08 -13.29 2.95
C HIS A 190 -20.59 -13.41 3.10
N TYR A 191 -21.23 -14.08 2.15
CA TYR A 191 -22.62 -14.53 2.21
C TYR A 191 -22.60 -15.98 2.69
N ALA A 192 -23.08 -16.24 3.90
CA ALA A 192 -23.15 -17.59 4.45
C ALA A 192 -24.39 -18.34 3.92
N LYS A 193 -24.38 -19.67 4.03
CA LYS A 193 -25.48 -20.55 3.61
C LYS A 193 -26.85 -20.19 4.21
N ASP A 194 -26.89 -19.57 5.38
CA ASP A 194 -28.12 -19.13 6.05
C ASP A 194 -28.64 -17.76 5.55
N GLY A 195 -27.94 -17.14 4.59
CA GLY A 195 -28.27 -15.83 4.04
C GLY A 195 -27.60 -14.65 4.76
N THR A 196 -26.85 -14.89 5.85
CA THR A 196 -26.14 -13.84 6.58
C THR A 196 -25.03 -13.24 5.74
N VAL A 197 -24.95 -11.91 5.68
CA VAL A 197 -23.83 -11.20 5.03
C VAL A 197 -22.95 -10.50 6.04
N THR A 198 -21.67 -10.82 6.03
CA THR A 198 -20.65 -10.19 6.89
C THR A 198 -19.50 -9.61 6.06
N PRO A 199 -18.87 -8.51 6.51
CA PRO A 199 -17.66 -8.01 5.87
C PRO A 199 -16.49 -8.95 6.15
N HIS A 200 -15.81 -9.42 5.09
CA HIS A 200 -14.66 -10.32 5.21
C HIS A 200 -13.34 -9.56 5.26
N CYS A 201 -13.00 -8.79 4.22
CA CYS A 201 -11.81 -7.94 4.20
C CYS A 201 -12.02 -6.68 3.36
N SER A 202 -11.14 -5.69 3.50
CA SER A 202 -11.30 -4.38 2.86
C SER A 202 -10.02 -3.90 2.17
N GLY A 203 -10.10 -2.72 1.57
CA GLY A 203 -8.92 -2.03 1.07
C GLY A 203 -8.60 -2.30 -0.39
N PHE A 204 -9.58 -2.71 -1.20
CA PHE A 204 -9.40 -2.86 -2.64
C PHE A 204 -9.68 -1.55 -3.38
N ARG A 205 -8.86 -1.25 -4.38
CA ARG A 205 -9.10 -0.14 -5.30
C ARG A 205 -10.06 -0.60 -6.38
N MET A 206 -9.61 -1.51 -7.23
CA MET A 206 -10.42 -2.16 -8.25
C MET A 206 -10.00 -3.60 -8.32
N HIS A 207 -10.68 -4.43 -7.54
CA HIS A 207 -10.60 -5.85 -7.82
C HIS A 207 -11.24 -6.11 -9.18
N ASN A 208 -10.70 -7.09 -9.90
CA ASN A 208 -11.31 -7.59 -11.11
C ASN A 208 -11.27 -9.12 -11.09
N GLY A 209 -12.04 -9.69 -10.17
CA GLY A 209 -12.14 -11.13 -9.98
C GLY A 209 -11.69 -11.57 -8.59
N ILE A 210 -12.21 -12.73 -8.18
CA ILE A 210 -11.94 -13.37 -6.90
C ILE A 210 -11.96 -14.87 -7.10
N ALA A 211 -11.05 -15.60 -6.46
CA ALA A 211 -11.01 -17.05 -6.57
C ALA A 211 -10.75 -17.72 -5.24
N ARG A 212 -11.30 -18.92 -5.10
CA ARG A 212 -10.99 -19.86 -4.02
C ARG A 212 -10.09 -20.96 -4.57
N THR A 213 -8.93 -21.17 -3.96
CA THR A 213 -8.06 -22.29 -4.29
C THR A 213 -8.50 -23.59 -3.61
N THR A 214 -7.96 -24.71 -4.09
CA THR A 214 -8.27 -26.06 -3.58
C THR A 214 -7.96 -26.26 -2.09
N ASP A 215 -7.05 -25.47 -1.53
CA ASP A 215 -6.73 -25.39 -0.09
C ASP A 215 -7.68 -24.47 0.70
N GLY A 216 -8.70 -23.92 0.05
CA GLY A 216 -9.71 -23.04 0.65
C GLY A 216 -9.31 -21.58 0.78
N MET A 217 -8.12 -21.18 0.31
CA MET A 217 -7.68 -19.79 0.40
C MET A 217 -8.37 -18.90 -0.64
N ILE A 218 -8.65 -17.66 -0.25
CA ILE A 218 -9.34 -16.68 -1.09
C ILE A 218 -8.33 -15.67 -1.63
N TRP A 219 -8.35 -15.44 -2.94
CA TRP A 219 -7.39 -14.64 -3.67
C TRP A 219 -8.07 -13.60 -4.53
N CYS A 220 -7.50 -12.40 -4.57
CA CYS A 220 -8.06 -11.29 -5.32
C CYS A 220 -6.94 -10.43 -5.92
N GLY A 221 -7.00 -10.24 -7.25
CA GLY A 221 -6.14 -9.29 -7.94
C GLY A 221 -6.65 -7.86 -7.75
N ASP A 222 -5.79 -6.86 -7.91
CA ASP A 222 -6.18 -5.44 -7.92
C ASP A 222 -5.47 -4.70 -9.06
N ASN A 223 -6.07 -3.62 -9.55
CA ASN A 223 -5.52 -2.88 -10.68
C ASN A 223 -4.70 -1.66 -10.24
N GLN A 224 -3.57 -1.45 -10.92
CA GLN A 224 -2.68 -0.32 -10.74
C GLN A 224 -3.43 1.04 -10.75
N GLY A 225 -3.02 1.96 -9.88
CA GLY A 225 -3.67 3.25 -9.70
C GLY A 225 -3.32 3.93 -8.37
N ASP A 226 -4.20 4.75 -7.82
CA ASP A 226 -3.98 5.35 -6.50
C ASP A 226 -3.92 4.28 -5.41
N TRP A 227 -2.95 4.39 -4.50
CA TRP A 227 -2.63 3.38 -3.47
C TRP A 227 -2.15 2.04 -4.04
N ARG A 228 -1.88 1.99 -5.35
CA ARG A 228 -1.51 0.79 -6.10
C ARG A 228 -0.35 1.10 -7.04
N GLY A 229 0.87 0.99 -6.52
CA GLY A 229 2.09 1.26 -7.27
C GLY A 229 2.22 0.42 -8.56
N ALA A 230 1.81 -0.85 -8.48
CA ALA A 230 1.68 -1.76 -9.62
C ALA A 230 0.40 -2.61 -9.46
N SER A 231 0.34 -3.79 -10.09
CA SER A 231 -0.84 -4.67 -10.08
C SER A 231 -0.61 -5.86 -9.13
N PRO A 232 -1.22 -5.85 -7.93
CA PRO A 232 -0.98 -6.88 -6.92
C PRO A 232 -1.95 -8.06 -6.98
N LEU A 233 -1.55 -9.17 -6.36
CA LEU A 233 -2.39 -10.28 -5.92
C LEU A 233 -2.38 -10.35 -4.39
N TYR A 234 -3.57 -10.34 -3.77
CA TYR A 234 -3.74 -10.40 -2.32
C TYR A 234 -4.36 -11.73 -1.87
N TRP A 235 -3.84 -12.26 -0.76
CA TRP A 235 -4.57 -13.22 0.06
C TRP A 235 -5.62 -12.48 0.89
N CYS A 236 -6.89 -12.83 0.69
CA CYS A 236 -8.04 -12.21 1.36
C CYS A 236 -8.26 -12.87 2.72
N ARG A 237 -7.39 -12.57 3.68
CA ARG A 237 -7.56 -13.01 5.08
C ARG A 237 -8.68 -12.21 5.75
N GLU A 238 -9.48 -12.88 6.58
CA GLU A 238 -10.51 -12.20 7.36
C GLU A 238 -9.94 -11.01 8.15
N GLY A 239 -10.67 -9.90 8.11
CA GLY A 239 -10.33 -8.64 8.74
C GLY A 239 -9.15 -7.89 8.11
N SER A 240 -8.50 -8.39 7.06
CA SER A 240 -7.32 -7.74 6.43
C SER A 240 -7.68 -6.43 5.73
N PHE A 241 -6.67 -5.57 5.54
CA PHE A 241 -6.79 -4.32 4.78
C PHE A 241 -5.76 -4.30 3.66
N SER A 242 -6.20 -4.47 2.41
CA SER A 242 -5.34 -4.59 1.24
C SER A 242 -4.74 -3.26 0.77
N GLY A 243 -4.92 -2.14 1.48
CA GLY A 243 -4.12 -0.92 1.28
C GLY A 243 -4.86 0.31 0.73
N HIS A 244 -6.00 0.18 0.05
CA HIS A 244 -6.74 1.35 -0.46
C HIS A 244 -7.72 1.93 0.59
N PRO A 245 -7.52 3.16 1.12
CA PRO A 245 -8.18 3.62 2.35
C PRO A 245 -9.68 3.91 2.22
N ALA A 246 -10.22 4.11 1.02
CA ALA A 246 -11.60 4.59 0.84
C ALA A 246 -12.66 3.70 1.53
N SER A 247 -12.46 2.38 1.52
CA SER A 247 -13.39 1.39 2.09
C SER A 247 -13.46 1.45 3.62
N LEU A 248 -12.43 1.96 4.30
CA LEU A 248 -12.35 2.03 5.76
C LEU A 248 -13.38 2.98 6.38
N VAL A 249 -14.03 3.83 5.59
CA VAL A 249 -15.13 4.69 6.05
C VAL A 249 -16.33 3.88 6.54
N TRP A 250 -16.45 2.63 6.10
CA TRP A 250 -17.52 1.70 6.46
C TRP A 250 -17.13 0.72 7.58
N ASP A 251 -15.89 0.80 8.08
CA ASP A 251 -15.44 -0.03 9.18
C ASP A 251 -15.84 0.62 10.51
N PRO A 252 -16.75 0.01 11.30
CA PRO A 252 -17.25 0.63 12.53
C PRO A 252 -16.15 0.83 13.58
N ARG A 253 -15.04 0.09 13.49
CA ARG A 253 -13.88 0.26 14.39
C ARG A 253 -13.22 1.63 14.24
N PHE A 254 -13.42 2.31 13.11
CA PHE A 254 -12.75 3.57 12.78
C PHE A 254 -13.69 4.77 12.66
N LYS A 255 -14.93 4.65 13.14
CA LYS A 255 -15.95 5.71 13.05
C LYS A 255 -15.47 7.09 13.56
N ASP A 256 -14.59 7.09 14.58
CA ASP A 256 -14.09 8.30 15.23
C ASP A 256 -12.70 8.73 14.73
N PHE A 257 -12.13 8.05 13.73
CA PHE A 257 -10.79 8.38 13.20
C PHE A 257 -10.83 9.52 12.18
N GLY A 258 -12.01 10.05 11.85
CA GLY A 258 -12.18 11.01 10.76
C GLY A 258 -12.13 10.34 9.39
N THR A 259 -11.78 11.10 8.34
CA THR A 259 -11.82 10.59 6.95
C THR A 259 -10.56 9.77 6.62
N PRO A 260 -10.67 8.50 6.21
CA PRO A 260 -9.55 7.59 6.01
C PRO A 260 -8.42 8.06 5.10
N ILE A 261 -8.74 8.73 3.99
CA ILE A 261 -7.72 9.22 3.05
C ILE A 261 -6.79 10.28 3.66
N TYR A 262 -7.15 10.85 4.82
CA TYR A 262 -6.35 11.83 5.57
C TYR A 262 -5.80 11.29 6.88
N TRP A 263 -5.83 9.97 7.09
CA TRP A 263 -5.15 9.40 8.24
C TRP A 263 -3.64 9.51 8.12
N PRO A 264 -2.91 9.35 9.22
CA PRO A 264 -1.47 9.25 9.16
C PRO A 264 -1.00 8.16 8.20
N ARG A 265 0.01 8.50 7.39
CA ARG A 265 0.56 7.59 6.38
C ARG A 265 1.04 6.29 7.03
N LYS A 266 1.76 6.43 8.15
CA LYS A 266 2.26 5.30 8.94
C LYS A 266 1.16 4.38 9.47
N LEU A 267 0.01 4.91 9.88
CA LEU A 267 -1.14 4.08 10.29
C LEU A 267 -1.65 3.21 9.13
N LEU A 268 -1.79 3.80 7.95
CA LEU A 268 -2.28 3.07 6.77
C LEU A 268 -1.27 2.00 6.31
N ASP A 269 0.02 2.32 6.35
CA ASP A 269 1.10 1.34 6.13
C ASP A 269 1.07 0.22 7.17
N ASP A 270 0.87 0.57 8.44
CA ASP A 270 0.84 -0.42 9.50
C ASP A 270 -0.32 -1.41 9.41
N LEU A 271 -1.45 -0.96 8.85
CA LEU A 271 -2.63 -1.78 8.58
C LEU A 271 -2.53 -2.57 7.28
N HIS A 272 -1.60 -2.20 6.38
CA HIS A 272 -1.50 -2.75 5.04
C HIS A 272 -1.11 -4.23 5.08
N ASN A 273 -2.00 -5.07 4.57
CA ASN A 273 -1.71 -6.44 4.23
C ASN A 273 -0.94 -6.44 2.91
N GLU A 274 0.38 -6.55 2.97
CA GLU A 274 1.23 -6.56 1.77
C GLU A 274 0.80 -7.67 0.78
N PRO A 275 0.88 -7.42 -0.53
CA PRO A 275 0.46 -8.39 -1.53
C PRO A 275 1.41 -9.59 -1.57
N ALA A 276 0.85 -10.76 -1.86
CA ALA A 276 1.64 -11.96 -2.06
C ALA A 276 2.50 -11.86 -3.33
N ILE A 277 1.94 -11.23 -4.37
CA ILE A 277 2.65 -10.96 -5.62
C ILE A 277 2.41 -9.51 -6.01
N MET A 278 3.47 -8.81 -6.38
CA MET A 278 3.45 -7.48 -6.96
C MET A 278 3.97 -7.56 -8.40
N MET A 279 3.05 -7.64 -9.37
CA MET A 279 3.41 -7.69 -10.79
C MET A 279 3.69 -6.29 -11.30
N ALA A 280 4.87 -6.08 -11.90
CA ALA A 280 5.26 -4.78 -12.40
C ALA A 280 4.32 -4.29 -13.51
N HIS A 281 4.08 -2.99 -13.63
CA HIS A 281 3.12 -2.47 -14.64
C HIS A 281 3.44 -2.88 -16.10
N GLY A 282 4.72 -3.10 -16.44
CA GLY A 282 5.12 -3.60 -17.75
C GLY A 282 4.85 -5.09 -17.97
N GLU A 283 4.67 -5.85 -16.89
CA GLU A 283 4.33 -7.29 -16.87
C GLU A 283 2.81 -7.48 -16.81
N MET A 284 2.14 -6.75 -15.92
CA MET A 284 0.69 -6.78 -15.72
C MET A 284 0.15 -5.36 -15.61
N ARG A 285 -0.62 -4.93 -16.61
CA ARG A 285 -1.22 -3.59 -16.63
C ARG A 285 -2.50 -3.51 -15.82
N SER A 286 -3.34 -4.54 -15.91
CA SER A 286 -4.65 -4.62 -15.25
C SER A 286 -4.97 -6.10 -15.01
N CYS A 287 -4.95 -6.56 -13.75
CA CYS A 287 -5.32 -7.93 -13.42
C CYS A 287 -6.77 -8.22 -13.82
N GLY A 288 -7.03 -9.39 -14.40
CA GLY A 288 -8.31 -10.08 -14.33
C GLY A 288 -8.32 -11.14 -13.23
N GLU A 289 -9.24 -12.09 -13.32
CA GLU A 289 -9.48 -13.06 -12.24
C GLU A 289 -8.35 -14.10 -12.14
N PRO A 290 -7.80 -14.33 -10.93
CA PRO A 290 -6.84 -15.40 -10.73
C PRO A 290 -7.52 -16.78 -10.85
N MET A 291 -6.85 -17.76 -11.46
CA MET A 291 -7.34 -19.14 -11.57
C MET A 291 -6.23 -20.13 -11.24
N GLN A 292 -6.48 -21.08 -10.33
CA GLN A 292 -5.52 -22.14 -10.02
C GLN A 292 -5.55 -23.25 -11.08
N ILE A 293 -4.38 -23.74 -11.48
CA ILE A 293 -4.24 -24.94 -12.30
C ILE A 293 -4.33 -26.15 -11.38
N THR A 294 -5.40 -26.94 -11.49
CA THR A 294 -5.68 -28.09 -10.59
C THR A 294 -5.35 -29.45 -11.20
N THR A 295 -4.88 -29.47 -12.45
CA THR A 295 -4.71 -30.66 -13.28
C THR A 295 -3.31 -30.75 -13.87
N ASP A 296 -2.83 -31.98 -14.08
CA ASP A 296 -1.57 -32.28 -14.78
C ASP A 296 -1.77 -32.36 -16.31
N ASN A 297 -3.03 -32.30 -16.78
CA ASN A 297 -3.38 -32.36 -18.20
C ASN A 297 -3.13 -31.03 -18.94
N PHE A 298 -2.72 -29.97 -18.23
CA PHE A 298 -2.44 -28.64 -18.78
C PHE A 298 -0.97 -28.24 -18.60
N GLY A 299 -0.07 -29.17 -18.92
CA GLY A 299 1.36 -29.00 -18.73
C GLY A 299 1.82 -29.12 -17.26
N PRO A 300 3.09 -28.86 -16.97
CA PRO A 300 3.73 -29.21 -15.69
C PRO A 300 3.45 -28.21 -14.55
N PHE A 301 2.38 -27.42 -14.63
CA PHE A 301 2.18 -26.23 -13.77
C PHE A 301 1.08 -26.38 -12.71
N LYS A 302 0.66 -27.61 -12.41
CA LYS A 302 -0.33 -27.89 -11.37
C LYS A 302 0.05 -27.24 -10.03
N GLY A 303 -0.94 -26.66 -9.36
CA GLY A 303 -0.81 -25.92 -8.11
C GLY A 303 -0.51 -24.42 -8.28
N GLN A 304 -0.03 -23.99 -9.45
CA GLN A 304 0.24 -22.58 -9.75
C GLN A 304 -1.04 -21.83 -10.17
N MET A 305 -0.99 -20.50 -10.16
CA MET A 305 -2.12 -19.67 -10.61
C MET A 305 -1.82 -19.00 -11.95
N LEU A 306 -2.86 -18.76 -12.74
CA LEU A 306 -2.85 -17.93 -13.93
C LEU A 306 -3.66 -16.65 -13.66
N ILE A 307 -3.21 -15.52 -14.20
CA ILE A 307 -3.90 -14.24 -14.12
C ILE A 307 -3.90 -13.58 -15.50
N PRO A 308 -5.06 -13.31 -16.11
CA PRO A 308 -5.13 -12.65 -17.41
C PRO A 308 -4.91 -11.13 -17.25
N ASP A 309 -4.45 -10.46 -18.31
CA ASP A 309 -4.31 -9.00 -18.34
C ASP A 309 -5.41 -8.34 -19.18
N GLU A 310 -6.18 -7.47 -18.57
CA GLU A 310 -7.30 -6.77 -19.21
C GLU A 310 -6.82 -5.68 -20.19
N ASN A 311 -5.56 -5.27 -20.14
CA ASN A 311 -5.03 -4.21 -21.01
C ASN A 311 -3.85 -4.67 -21.89
N SER A 312 -3.50 -5.95 -21.89
CA SER A 312 -2.46 -6.51 -22.77
C SER A 312 -2.74 -7.97 -23.11
N PRO A 313 -2.31 -8.46 -24.29
CA PRO A 313 -2.61 -9.82 -24.75
C PRO A 313 -1.68 -10.83 -24.05
N ARG A 314 -1.93 -11.09 -22.76
CA ARG A 314 -1.05 -11.94 -21.96
C ARG A 314 -1.75 -12.60 -20.79
N ILE A 315 -1.15 -13.69 -20.35
CA ILE A 315 -1.46 -14.36 -19.08
C ILE A 315 -0.17 -14.42 -18.27
N MET A 316 -0.25 -14.11 -16.98
CA MET A 316 0.85 -14.28 -16.02
C MET A 316 0.66 -15.57 -15.23
N ARG A 317 1.75 -16.29 -14.95
CA ARG A 317 1.78 -17.45 -14.05
C ARG A 317 2.42 -17.08 -12.72
N VAL A 318 1.85 -17.55 -11.64
CA VAL A 318 2.22 -17.23 -10.26
C VAL A 318 2.57 -18.51 -9.48
N MET A 319 3.71 -18.45 -8.79
CA MET A 319 4.30 -19.50 -7.94
C MET A 319 4.36 -18.97 -6.51
N LEU A 320 3.41 -19.40 -5.66
CA LEU A 320 3.30 -18.93 -4.29
C LEU A 320 4.09 -19.79 -3.31
N GLU A 321 4.60 -19.15 -2.25
CA GLU A 321 5.12 -19.83 -1.07
C GLU A 321 4.78 -19.03 0.20
N THR A 322 4.89 -19.71 1.35
CA THR A 322 4.82 -19.04 2.65
C THR A 322 6.22 -18.95 3.25
N VAL A 323 6.67 -17.74 3.58
CA VAL A 323 7.95 -17.48 4.24
C VAL A 323 7.72 -16.74 5.53
N ASP A 324 8.19 -17.30 6.65
CA ASP A 324 8.03 -16.72 7.99
C ASP A 324 6.57 -16.28 8.22
N GLY A 325 5.59 -17.09 7.81
CA GLY A 325 4.15 -16.81 7.93
C GLY A 325 3.55 -15.74 6.99
N ALA A 326 4.29 -15.19 6.04
CA ALA A 326 3.74 -14.34 4.97
C ALA A 326 3.62 -15.10 3.66
N TRP A 327 2.52 -14.85 2.95
CA TRP A 327 2.44 -15.18 1.53
C TRP A 327 3.33 -14.25 0.72
N GLN A 328 4.12 -14.86 -0.14
CA GLN A 328 4.98 -14.19 -1.10
C GLN A 328 5.28 -15.15 -2.27
N GLY A 329 6.09 -14.75 -3.24
CA GLY A 329 6.51 -15.70 -4.28
C GLY A 329 6.87 -15.05 -5.61
N ALA A 330 6.97 -15.90 -6.63
CA ALA A 330 7.40 -15.53 -7.96
C ALA A 330 6.25 -15.43 -8.96
N ASN A 331 6.44 -14.63 -9.99
CA ASN A 331 5.61 -14.61 -11.18
C ASN A 331 6.47 -14.58 -12.45
N VAL A 332 5.93 -15.16 -13.51
CA VAL A 332 6.56 -15.25 -14.84
C VAL A 332 5.47 -15.08 -15.90
N LEU A 333 5.85 -14.60 -17.08
CA LEU A 333 4.92 -14.57 -18.20
C LEU A 333 4.55 -16.01 -18.59
N PHE A 334 3.26 -16.30 -18.75
CA PHE A 334 2.78 -17.62 -19.16
C PHE A 334 2.63 -17.71 -20.68
N HIS A 335 1.87 -16.79 -21.27
CA HIS A 335 1.53 -16.86 -22.70
C HIS A 335 1.23 -15.48 -23.25
N THR A 336 1.64 -15.22 -24.50
CA THR A 336 1.32 -13.99 -25.28
C THR A 336 0.95 -14.27 -26.73
N GLY A 337 1.17 -15.48 -27.23
CA GLY A 337 1.09 -15.80 -28.65
C GLY A 337 -0.34 -15.76 -29.17
N GLY A 338 -0.70 -14.73 -29.93
CA GLY A 338 -2.01 -14.65 -30.61
C GLY A 338 -3.20 -14.25 -29.73
N LEU A 339 -3.01 -14.10 -28.41
CA LEU A 339 -4.06 -13.55 -27.53
C LEU A 339 -4.47 -12.15 -27.97
N ARG A 340 -5.73 -11.75 -27.70
CA ARG A 340 -6.12 -10.34 -27.76
C ARG A 340 -6.02 -9.73 -26.35
N PRO A 341 -5.85 -8.39 -26.27
CA PRO A 341 -6.05 -7.67 -25.01
C PRO A 341 -7.47 -7.87 -24.47
N SER A 342 -7.73 -7.40 -23.23
CA SER A 342 -9.03 -7.50 -22.56
C SER A 342 -9.31 -8.81 -21.82
N GLY A 343 -8.28 -9.59 -21.48
CA GLY A 343 -8.44 -10.80 -20.67
C GLY A 343 -9.06 -10.50 -19.31
N ASN A 344 -10.22 -11.08 -19.06
CA ASN A 344 -11.03 -10.78 -17.88
C ASN A 344 -11.23 -12.01 -17.00
N ARG A 345 -11.60 -13.15 -17.60
CA ARG A 345 -11.98 -14.38 -16.89
C ARG A 345 -11.42 -15.59 -17.59
N MET A 346 -11.21 -16.67 -16.84
CA MET A 346 -10.71 -17.92 -17.39
C MET A 346 -11.44 -19.11 -16.79
N ALA A 347 -11.70 -20.13 -17.59
CA ALA A 347 -12.28 -21.39 -17.14
C ALA A 347 -11.54 -22.58 -17.75
N MET A 348 -11.20 -23.57 -16.92
CA MET A 348 -10.62 -24.82 -17.39
C MET A 348 -11.73 -25.79 -17.83
N SER A 349 -11.57 -26.45 -18.97
CA SER A 349 -12.47 -27.54 -19.38
C SER A 349 -12.49 -28.66 -18.34
N PRO A 350 -13.59 -29.41 -18.18
CA PRO A 350 -13.68 -30.48 -17.18
C PRO A 350 -12.61 -31.58 -17.31
N ASP A 351 -12.10 -31.83 -18.52
CA ASP A 351 -11.01 -32.78 -18.76
C ASP A 351 -9.61 -32.21 -18.42
N GLY A 352 -9.53 -30.92 -18.10
CA GLY A 352 -8.31 -30.23 -17.71
C GLY A 352 -7.33 -29.96 -18.85
N LYS A 353 -7.74 -30.04 -20.12
CA LYS A 353 -6.82 -29.90 -21.27
C LYS A 353 -6.88 -28.55 -21.96
N THR A 354 -7.96 -27.80 -21.76
CA THR A 354 -8.24 -26.58 -22.51
C THR A 354 -8.61 -25.45 -21.55
N LEU A 355 -7.87 -24.34 -21.65
CA LEU A 355 -8.19 -23.11 -20.96
C LEU A 355 -9.03 -22.21 -21.87
N TYR A 356 -10.18 -21.77 -21.38
CA TYR A 356 -11.02 -20.78 -22.03
C TYR A 356 -10.66 -19.41 -21.46
N TYR A 357 -10.27 -18.48 -22.32
CA TYR A 357 -9.84 -17.12 -21.99
C TYR A 357 -10.89 -16.13 -22.50
N GLY A 358 -11.65 -15.55 -21.57
CA GLY A 358 -12.74 -14.62 -21.84
C GLY A 358 -12.29 -13.18 -21.89
N GLU A 359 -12.74 -12.45 -22.91
CA GLU A 359 -12.30 -11.08 -23.20
C GLU A 359 -13.48 -10.10 -23.14
N THR A 360 -13.28 -8.93 -22.51
CA THR A 360 -14.30 -7.86 -22.47
C THR A 360 -13.70 -6.47 -22.47
N ALA A 361 -14.15 -5.61 -23.38
CA ALA A 361 -13.62 -4.25 -23.51
C ALA A 361 -14.54 -3.19 -22.87
N ARG A 362 -13.93 -2.19 -22.24
CA ARG A 362 -14.61 -1.00 -21.68
C ARG A 362 -14.15 0.34 -22.25
N GLY A 363 -13.48 0.30 -23.40
CA GLY A 363 -13.07 1.49 -24.16
C GLY A 363 -11.74 2.11 -23.72
N TRP A 364 -11.03 1.51 -22.76
CA TRP A 364 -9.65 1.92 -22.39
C TRP A 364 -8.61 1.35 -23.35
N GLN A 365 -8.94 0.20 -23.93
CA GLN A 365 -8.18 -0.61 -24.85
C GLN A 365 -8.90 -0.68 -26.20
N LYS A 366 -8.21 -1.16 -27.24
CA LYS A 366 -8.86 -1.52 -28.51
C LYS A 366 -9.96 -2.55 -28.20
N PRO A 367 -11.20 -2.37 -28.69
CA PRO A 367 -12.26 -3.35 -28.47
C PRO A 367 -11.81 -4.73 -28.96
N ASN A 368 -11.68 -5.66 -28.02
CA ASN A 368 -11.43 -7.07 -28.24
C ASN A 368 -12.28 -7.81 -27.21
N GLU A 369 -13.14 -8.68 -27.71
CA GLU A 369 -14.24 -9.32 -27.01
C GLU A 369 -14.38 -10.71 -27.61
N GLY A 370 -14.83 -11.69 -26.83
CA GLY A 370 -14.89 -13.08 -27.28
C GLY A 370 -14.24 -14.05 -26.32
N ILE A 371 -14.07 -15.27 -26.82
CA ILE A 371 -13.42 -16.34 -26.09
C ILE A 371 -12.33 -16.93 -26.97
N HIS A 372 -11.11 -16.96 -26.45
CA HIS A 372 -10.08 -17.82 -26.98
C HIS A 372 -10.02 -19.15 -26.21
N ARG A 373 -9.62 -20.23 -26.89
CA ARG A 373 -9.28 -21.49 -26.24
C ARG A 373 -7.81 -21.79 -26.42
N LEU A 374 -7.12 -22.06 -25.32
CA LEU A 374 -5.73 -22.45 -25.30
C LEU A 374 -5.65 -23.96 -24.98
N HIS A 375 -5.21 -24.75 -25.94
CA HIS A 375 -5.15 -26.22 -25.86
C HIS A 375 -3.72 -26.69 -25.61
N TYR A 376 -3.50 -27.50 -24.58
CA TYR A 376 -2.19 -28.11 -24.38
C TYR A 376 -1.91 -29.21 -25.40
N THR A 377 -0.77 -29.16 -26.09
CA THR A 377 -0.44 -30.10 -27.17
C THR A 377 0.17 -31.42 -26.68
N GLY A 378 0.54 -31.49 -25.40
CA GLY A 378 1.32 -32.58 -24.82
C GLY A 378 2.84 -32.35 -24.84
N THR A 379 3.32 -31.29 -25.51
CA THR A 379 4.73 -30.91 -25.52
C THR A 379 5.06 -30.06 -24.30
N VAL A 380 6.05 -30.45 -23.49
CA VAL A 380 6.47 -29.67 -22.31
C VAL A 380 7.36 -28.50 -22.75
N PRO A 381 6.99 -27.23 -22.51
CA PRO A 381 7.84 -26.10 -22.85
C PRO A 381 9.04 -26.02 -21.89
N PHE A 382 10.21 -25.56 -22.35
CA PHE A 382 11.34 -25.26 -21.48
C PHE A 382 11.17 -23.90 -20.78
N GLU A 383 10.89 -23.93 -19.48
CA GLU A 383 10.49 -22.78 -18.66
C GLU A 383 11.01 -22.91 -17.22
N VAL A 384 10.99 -21.80 -16.48
CA VAL A 384 11.09 -21.85 -15.01
C VAL A 384 9.85 -22.54 -14.45
N LEU A 385 10.04 -23.65 -13.76
CA LEU A 385 8.98 -24.42 -13.11
C LEU A 385 8.62 -23.85 -11.74
N ASP A 386 9.61 -23.51 -10.91
CA ASP A 386 9.40 -23.02 -9.55
C ASP A 386 10.54 -22.09 -9.14
N CYS A 387 10.28 -21.13 -8.26
CA CYS A 387 11.27 -20.18 -7.73
C CYS A 387 10.94 -19.86 -6.27
N LYS A 388 11.78 -20.37 -5.36
CA LYS A 388 11.60 -20.25 -3.91
C LYS A 388 12.76 -19.54 -3.24
N LEU A 389 12.48 -18.82 -2.16
CA LEU A 389 13.49 -18.16 -1.35
C LEU A 389 14.26 -19.18 -0.49
N THR A 390 15.58 -19.08 -0.50
CA THR A 390 16.48 -19.75 0.46
C THR A 390 16.95 -18.74 1.51
N THR A 391 17.72 -19.19 2.51
CA THR A 391 18.32 -18.28 3.49
C THR A 391 19.36 -17.33 2.87
N GLY A 392 19.90 -17.66 1.70
CA GLY A 392 20.96 -16.89 1.03
C GLY A 392 20.67 -16.46 -0.41
N GLY A 393 19.47 -16.70 -0.94
CA GLY A 393 19.17 -16.44 -2.35
C GLY A 393 17.91 -17.16 -2.84
N PHE A 394 17.97 -17.82 -3.99
CA PHE A 394 16.80 -18.44 -4.61
C PHE A 394 17.09 -19.86 -5.09
N ALA A 395 16.17 -20.78 -4.83
CA ALA A 395 16.13 -22.11 -5.41
C ALA A 395 15.20 -22.10 -6.63
N VAL A 396 15.74 -22.35 -7.82
CA VAL A 396 15.00 -22.29 -9.09
C VAL A 396 15.00 -23.65 -9.77
N SER A 397 13.81 -24.12 -10.12
CA SER A 397 13.61 -25.35 -10.90
C SER A 397 13.18 -25.02 -12.32
N PHE A 398 13.52 -25.90 -13.27
CA PHE A 398 13.14 -25.77 -14.68
C PHE A 398 12.34 -26.99 -15.11
N THR A 399 11.48 -26.83 -16.10
CA THR A 399 10.62 -27.92 -16.64
C THR A 399 11.40 -28.98 -17.40
N GLN A 400 12.65 -28.68 -17.81
CA GLN A 400 13.55 -29.60 -18.49
C GLN A 400 14.98 -29.49 -17.92
N PRO A 401 15.80 -30.55 -18.04
CA PRO A 401 17.21 -30.50 -17.63
C PRO A 401 18.01 -29.44 -18.39
N ILE A 402 18.97 -28.81 -17.73
CA ILE A 402 19.82 -27.75 -18.31
C ILE A 402 21.05 -28.35 -18.99
N GLN A 403 21.41 -27.82 -20.16
CA GLN A 403 22.56 -28.29 -20.94
C GLN A 403 23.91 -28.10 -20.23
N GLU A 404 24.15 -26.91 -19.68
CA GLU A 404 25.42 -26.54 -19.02
C GLU A 404 25.19 -25.89 -17.64
N PRO A 405 24.86 -26.68 -16.60
CA PRO A 405 24.55 -26.12 -15.27
C PRO A 405 25.67 -25.25 -14.66
N SER A 406 26.93 -25.53 -15.00
CA SER A 406 28.09 -24.76 -14.53
C SER A 406 28.12 -23.31 -15.00
N LYS A 407 27.39 -22.96 -16.07
CA LYS A 407 27.31 -21.59 -16.61
C LYS A 407 26.23 -20.74 -15.93
N LEU A 408 25.31 -21.34 -15.18
CA LEU A 408 24.10 -20.68 -14.67
C LEU A 408 24.39 -19.43 -13.84
N ALA A 409 25.44 -19.46 -13.01
CA ALA A 409 25.82 -18.31 -12.19
C ALA A 409 26.11 -17.06 -13.04
N SER A 410 26.81 -17.23 -14.18
CA SER A 410 27.14 -16.15 -15.11
C SER A 410 25.99 -15.76 -16.04
N GLN A 411 24.96 -16.61 -16.13
CA GLN A 411 23.78 -16.42 -16.97
C GLN A 411 22.62 -15.79 -16.22
N LEU A 412 22.70 -15.66 -14.89
CA LEU A 412 21.68 -15.00 -14.08
C LEU A 412 22.12 -13.58 -13.71
N THR A 413 21.28 -12.60 -14.02
CA THR A 413 21.36 -11.27 -13.41
C THR A 413 20.21 -11.07 -12.44
N VAL A 414 20.49 -10.38 -11.33
CA VAL A 414 19.49 -10.09 -10.30
C VAL A 414 19.50 -8.61 -9.99
N ARG A 415 18.33 -7.97 -10.11
CA ARG A 415 18.10 -6.61 -9.61
C ARG A 415 16.86 -6.57 -8.74
N SER A 416 16.67 -5.51 -7.97
CA SER A 416 15.47 -5.34 -7.15
C SER A 416 15.03 -3.89 -7.07
N PHE A 417 13.76 -3.67 -6.74
CA PHE A 417 13.15 -2.34 -6.62
C PHE A 417 11.99 -2.33 -5.61
N ARG A 418 11.50 -1.13 -5.31
CA ARG A 418 10.30 -0.88 -4.50
C ARG A 418 9.26 -0.11 -5.29
N TYR A 419 8.03 -0.11 -4.80
CA TYR A 419 6.97 0.77 -5.26
C TYR A 419 6.53 1.70 -4.14
N GLU A 420 6.15 2.91 -4.52
CA GLU A 420 5.54 3.85 -3.59
C GLU A 420 4.11 3.40 -3.24
N TYR A 421 3.78 3.40 -1.94
CA TYR A 421 2.45 3.19 -1.40
C TYR A 421 1.79 4.55 -1.10
N GLY A 422 0.89 5.02 -1.96
CA GLY A 422 0.30 6.34 -1.79
C GLY A 422 -0.72 6.73 -2.84
N TYR A 423 -1.34 7.90 -2.66
CA TYR A 423 -2.46 8.39 -3.47
C TYR A 423 -2.09 8.78 -4.92
N HIS A 424 -0.82 8.75 -5.30
CA HIS A 424 -0.41 8.95 -6.69
C HIS A 424 -0.87 7.79 -7.56
N TYR A 425 -1.22 8.09 -8.81
CA TYR A 425 -1.67 7.05 -9.74
C TYR A 425 -0.47 6.21 -10.19
N GLY A 426 -0.36 5.00 -9.64
CA GLY A 426 0.77 4.12 -9.90
C GLY A 426 2.07 4.59 -9.26
N SER A 427 3.10 3.80 -9.47
CA SER A 427 4.46 4.15 -9.06
C SER A 427 5.48 3.65 -10.07
N LYS A 428 6.54 4.44 -10.28
CA LYS A 428 7.73 3.96 -10.98
C LYS A 428 8.47 3.00 -10.07
N GLN A 429 9.32 2.14 -10.64
CA GLN A 429 10.30 1.39 -9.84
C GLN A 429 11.20 2.38 -9.11
N LYS A 430 11.21 2.32 -7.78
CA LYS A 430 12.04 3.15 -6.89
C LYS A 430 13.16 2.32 -6.30
N SER A 431 14.20 3.01 -5.83
CA SER A 431 15.28 2.39 -5.05
C SER A 431 15.90 1.17 -5.74
N VAL A 432 16.06 1.24 -7.08
CA VAL A 432 16.56 0.13 -7.91
C VAL A 432 17.99 -0.22 -7.49
N ARG A 433 18.29 -1.51 -7.35
CA ARG A 433 19.62 -2.03 -6.97
C ARG A 433 19.95 -3.29 -7.77
N GLU A 434 21.20 -3.41 -8.18
CA GLU A 434 21.76 -4.65 -8.72
C GLU A 434 22.28 -5.52 -7.57
N HIS A 435 22.22 -6.84 -7.72
CA HIS A 435 22.68 -7.81 -6.73
C HIS A 435 23.67 -8.78 -7.36
N ALA A 436 24.75 -9.06 -6.64
CA ALA A 436 25.73 -10.06 -7.08
C ALA A 436 25.20 -11.47 -6.84
N VAL A 437 25.31 -12.32 -7.87
CA VAL A 437 25.15 -13.78 -7.76
C VAL A 437 26.53 -14.36 -7.49
N THR A 438 26.75 -14.89 -6.28
CA THR A 438 28.09 -15.28 -5.81
C THR A 438 28.39 -16.76 -5.97
N ALA A 439 27.36 -17.61 -5.99
CA ALA A 439 27.49 -19.04 -6.16
C ALA A 439 26.21 -19.65 -6.74
N VAL A 440 26.37 -20.81 -7.39
CA VAL A 440 25.28 -21.71 -7.78
C VAL A 440 25.64 -23.12 -7.31
N SER A 441 24.67 -23.82 -6.74
CA SER A 441 24.82 -25.21 -6.32
C SER A 441 23.56 -26.03 -6.62
N GLY A 442 23.64 -27.34 -6.39
CA GLY A 442 22.55 -28.28 -6.67
C GLY A 442 22.57 -28.82 -8.11
N ASN A 443 21.85 -29.92 -8.32
CA ASN A 443 21.67 -30.57 -9.61
C ASN A 443 20.21 -30.46 -10.09
N GLY A 444 19.53 -29.38 -9.69
CA GLY A 444 18.08 -29.23 -9.79
C GLY A 444 17.38 -29.62 -8.48
N PRO A 445 16.55 -28.74 -7.86
CA PRO A 445 16.56 -27.28 -8.03
C PRO A 445 17.99 -26.70 -7.96
N TYR A 446 18.23 -25.59 -8.65
CA TYR A 446 19.51 -24.87 -8.59
C TYR A 446 19.42 -23.74 -7.57
N GLU A 447 20.30 -23.75 -6.58
CA GLU A 447 20.35 -22.73 -5.53
C GLU A 447 21.36 -21.65 -5.89
N PHE A 448 20.86 -20.44 -6.17
CA PHE A 448 21.63 -19.24 -6.44
C PHE A 448 21.82 -18.48 -5.13
N THR A 449 23.07 -18.20 -4.75
CA THR A 449 23.38 -17.29 -3.63
C THR A 449 23.40 -15.85 -4.14
N VAL A 450 22.61 -14.99 -3.52
CA VAL A 450 22.40 -13.59 -3.93
C VAL A 450 22.73 -12.66 -2.76
N ALA A 451 23.63 -11.71 -2.97
CA ALA A 451 24.04 -10.77 -1.93
C ALA A 451 22.95 -9.74 -1.59
N ASP A 452 22.96 -9.26 -0.34
CA ASP A 452 22.18 -8.11 0.13
C ASP A 452 20.66 -8.25 -0.05
N LEU A 453 20.11 -9.42 0.25
CA LEU A 453 18.67 -9.62 0.30
C LEU A 453 18.01 -8.74 1.37
N GLN A 454 16.88 -8.13 1.04
CA GLN A 454 16.13 -7.24 1.94
C GLN A 454 14.63 -7.44 1.76
N PRO A 455 13.86 -7.52 2.87
CA PRO A 455 12.41 -7.62 2.82
C PRO A 455 11.77 -6.31 2.29
N GLY A 456 10.54 -6.42 1.79
CA GLY A 456 9.77 -5.34 1.21
C GLY A 456 10.26 -4.90 -0.18
N ARG A 457 10.82 -5.82 -0.96
CA ARG A 457 11.36 -5.55 -2.31
C ARG A 457 10.82 -6.55 -3.32
N VAL A 458 10.75 -6.13 -4.58
CA VAL A 458 10.53 -7.04 -5.72
C VAL A 458 11.88 -7.29 -6.38
N TYR A 459 12.26 -8.56 -6.50
CA TYR A 459 13.46 -9.03 -7.18
C TYR A 459 13.12 -9.43 -8.61
N GLU A 460 13.99 -9.11 -9.56
CA GLU A 460 13.91 -9.51 -10.95
C GLU A 460 15.12 -10.38 -11.25
N LEU A 461 14.88 -11.65 -11.57
CA LEU A 461 15.86 -12.64 -11.97
C LEU A 461 15.75 -12.80 -13.49
N THR A 462 16.83 -12.53 -14.22
CA THR A 462 16.86 -12.66 -15.69
C THR A 462 17.92 -13.69 -16.10
N PHE A 463 17.45 -14.76 -16.75
CA PHE A 463 18.25 -15.86 -17.26
C PHE A 463 18.62 -15.63 -18.74
N ALA A 464 19.88 -15.35 -19.02
CA ALA A 464 20.37 -15.11 -20.38
C ALA A 464 20.98 -16.38 -20.99
N ASN A 465 20.52 -16.76 -22.19
CA ASN A 465 21.09 -17.86 -22.98
C ASN A 465 21.09 -19.22 -22.26
N VAL A 466 20.10 -19.49 -21.41
CA VAL A 466 19.92 -20.80 -20.79
C VAL A 466 19.27 -21.74 -21.81
N LEU A 467 19.89 -22.90 -22.01
CA LEU A 467 19.44 -23.95 -22.93
C LEU A 467 19.09 -25.21 -22.15
N ALA A 468 18.04 -25.90 -22.59
CA ALA A 468 17.74 -27.25 -22.13
C ALA A 468 18.71 -28.26 -22.77
N ALA A 469 18.77 -29.46 -22.21
CA ALA A 469 19.62 -30.55 -22.70
C ALA A 469 19.32 -30.94 -24.17
N ASP A 470 18.10 -30.69 -24.66
CA ASP A 470 17.71 -30.90 -26.06
C ASP A 470 18.07 -29.72 -27.00
N GLY A 471 18.68 -28.66 -26.46
CA GLY A 471 19.07 -27.45 -27.17
C GLY A 471 17.99 -26.37 -27.27
N SER A 472 16.79 -26.60 -26.71
CA SER A 472 15.72 -25.59 -26.71
C SER A 472 16.07 -24.39 -25.83
N THR A 473 15.64 -23.21 -26.26
CA THR A 473 15.81 -21.96 -25.50
C THR A 473 14.70 -21.80 -24.48
N ILE A 474 15.03 -21.21 -23.32
CA ILE A 474 14.02 -20.88 -22.32
C ILE A 474 12.97 -19.92 -22.91
N GLY A 475 11.69 -20.25 -22.75
CA GLY A 475 10.59 -19.45 -23.30
C GLY A 475 10.50 -18.08 -22.62
N ASN A 476 10.43 -18.06 -21.29
CA ASN A 476 10.34 -16.83 -20.50
C ASN A 476 11.55 -16.68 -19.56
N PRO A 477 12.60 -15.95 -19.97
CA PRO A 477 13.85 -15.83 -19.22
C PRO A 477 13.74 -14.97 -17.96
N LYS A 478 12.64 -14.25 -17.74
CA LYS A 478 12.50 -13.28 -16.66
C LYS A 478 11.48 -13.75 -15.62
N VAL A 479 11.92 -13.83 -14.37
CA VAL A 479 11.09 -14.12 -13.20
C VAL A 479 11.14 -12.91 -12.26
N THR A 480 9.99 -12.48 -11.77
CA THR A 480 9.90 -11.48 -10.70
C THR A 480 9.46 -12.15 -9.41
N TYR A 481 10.10 -11.83 -8.28
CA TYR A 481 9.83 -12.39 -6.97
C TYR A 481 9.49 -11.27 -6.00
N THR A 482 8.29 -11.32 -5.40
CA THR A 482 7.89 -10.40 -4.34
C THR A 482 8.41 -10.92 -3.01
N MET A 483 9.28 -10.17 -2.33
CA MET A 483 9.89 -10.58 -1.07
C MET A 483 9.36 -9.74 0.09
N ASN A 484 8.36 -10.28 0.79
CA ASN A 484 7.80 -9.64 1.99
C ASN A 484 8.66 -9.92 3.23
N ARG A 485 9.20 -11.13 3.33
CA ARG A 485 10.02 -11.62 4.44
C ARG A 485 11.24 -12.38 3.94
N LEU A 486 12.27 -12.39 4.78
CA LEU A 486 13.45 -13.24 4.60
C LEU A 486 13.19 -14.61 5.20
N LYS A 487 13.72 -15.65 4.55
CA LYS A 487 13.73 -17.00 5.11
C LYS A 487 14.79 -17.07 6.21
N ARG A 488 14.39 -17.54 7.38
CA ARG A 488 15.26 -17.66 8.56
C ARG A 488 15.84 -19.07 8.62
N PRO A 489 17.09 -19.25 9.05
CA PRO A 489 17.63 -20.57 9.33
C PRO A 489 16.84 -21.21 10.49
N PRO A 490 16.75 -22.55 10.55
CA PRO A 490 16.26 -23.22 11.75
C PRO A 490 17.09 -22.83 12.98
N ASP A 491 16.42 -22.64 14.12
CA ASP A 491 17.06 -22.30 15.40
C ASP A 491 16.47 -23.18 16.52
N GLN A 492 17.29 -23.52 17.52
CA GLN A 492 16.84 -24.29 18.67
C GLN A 492 15.94 -23.47 19.60
N ASN A 493 16.04 -22.15 19.56
CA ASN A 493 15.31 -21.21 20.40
C ASN A 493 13.99 -20.75 19.79
N ARG A 494 13.24 -21.69 19.22
CA ARG A 494 12.00 -21.40 18.50
C ARG A 494 10.99 -20.64 19.35
N ALA A 495 10.45 -19.57 18.78
CA ALA A 495 9.51 -18.69 19.45
C ALA A 495 8.10 -18.89 18.90
N THR A 496 7.15 -19.19 19.78
CA THR A 496 5.78 -19.54 19.40
C THR A 496 4.73 -18.71 20.14
N ILE A 497 3.60 -18.50 19.47
CA ILE A 497 2.44 -17.78 20.00
C ILE A 497 1.25 -18.73 20.04
N LYS A 498 0.53 -18.74 21.17
CA LYS A 498 -0.74 -19.47 21.33
C LYS A 498 -1.82 -18.53 21.81
N GLN A 499 -3.03 -18.66 21.29
CA GLN A 499 -4.18 -17.91 21.80
C GLN A 499 -4.55 -18.36 23.21
N SER A 500 -5.12 -17.45 24.00
CA SER A 500 -5.67 -17.68 25.34
C SER A 500 -6.99 -16.93 25.53
N ASP A 501 -7.67 -17.18 26.65
CA ASP A 501 -8.89 -16.47 27.02
C ASP A 501 -8.69 -14.97 27.26
N ASN A 502 -7.46 -14.52 27.50
CA ASN A 502 -7.16 -13.10 27.75
C ASN A 502 -6.41 -12.42 26.60
N GLY A 503 -5.77 -13.19 25.71
CA GLY A 503 -5.00 -12.65 24.59
C GLY A 503 -4.07 -13.69 23.96
N LEU A 504 -2.76 -13.51 24.10
CA LEU A 504 -1.74 -14.26 23.38
C LEU A 504 -0.57 -14.65 24.29
N LYS A 505 -0.35 -15.95 24.49
CA LYS A 505 0.79 -16.51 25.22
C LYS A 505 1.98 -16.70 24.29
N VAL A 506 3.16 -16.31 24.76
CA VAL A 506 4.44 -16.43 24.05
C VAL A 506 5.32 -17.45 24.76
N PHE A 507 5.93 -18.33 23.97
CA PHE A 507 6.87 -19.34 24.45
C PHE A 507 8.18 -19.26 23.66
N ILE A 508 9.31 -19.46 24.32
CA ILE A 508 10.64 -19.55 23.69
C ILE A 508 11.25 -20.90 24.06
N ASN A 509 11.66 -21.69 23.07
CA ASN A 509 12.11 -23.07 23.25
C ASN A 509 11.10 -23.92 24.06
N GLY A 510 9.79 -23.70 23.83
CA GLY A 510 8.71 -24.39 24.54
C GLY A 510 8.43 -23.91 25.96
N GLU A 511 9.31 -23.12 26.58
CA GLU A 511 9.10 -22.52 27.90
C GLU A 511 8.20 -21.28 27.82
N PHE A 512 7.32 -21.10 28.80
CA PHE A 512 6.48 -19.91 28.88
C PHE A 512 7.36 -18.68 29.10
N PHE A 513 7.11 -17.61 28.34
CA PHE A 513 7.81 -16.34 28.51
C PHE A 513 6.88 -15.29 29.09
N THR A 514 5.76 -15.05 28.42
CA THR A 514 4.81 -14.00 28.81
C THR A 514 3.46 -14.18 28.14
N GLU A 515 2.44 -13.45 28.60
CA GLU A 515 1.14 -13.34 27.96
C GLU A 515 0.81 -11.88 27.70
N TYR A 516 0.41 -11.58 26.46
CA TYR A 516 -0.08 -10.27 26.05
C TYR A 516 -1.59 -10.22 26.20
N PHE A 517 -2.05 -9.51 27.23
CA PHE A 517 -3.46 -9.33 27.53
C PHE A 517 -4.03 -8.26 26.61
N LEU A 518 -5.01 -8.64 25.78
CA LEU A 518 -5.70 -7.72 24.86
C LEU A 518 -6.92 -7.07 25.52
N ARG A 519 -7.40 -7.64 26.63
CA ARG A 519 -8.63 -7.25 27.35
C ARG A 519 -8.47 -7.46 28.86
N GLY A 520 -9.49 -7.06 29.62
CA GLY A 520 -9.57 -7.24 31.07
C GLY A 520 -8.98 -6.10 31.90
N PHE A 521 -8.18 -5.22 31.30
CA PHE A 521 -7.58 -4.05 31.95
C PHE A 521 -7.93 -2.75 31.23
N THR A 522 -7.49 -1.63 31.79
CA THR A 522 -7.62 -0.28 31.24
C THR A 522 -6.67 -0.03 30.07
N ASN A 523 -5.70 -0.91 29.85
CA ASN A 523 -4.78 -0.93 28.71
C ASN A 523 -4.30 -2.37 28.43
N PRO A 524 -3.82 -2.67 27.20
CA PRO A 524 -3.11 -3.92 26.94
C PRO A 524 -1.79 -3.99 27.73
N ILE A 525 -1.50 -5.14 28.34
CA ILE A 525 -0.33 -5.37 29.19
C ILE A 525 0.37 -6.69 28.87
N LEU A 526 1.65 -6.81 29.21
CA LEU A 526 2.37 -8.10 29.28
C LEU A 526 2.55 -8.52 30.74
N TRP A 527 2.00 -9.69 31.09
CA TRP A 527 2.08 -10.26 32.43
C TRP A 527 1.73 -11.77 32.41
N PRO A 528 2.27 -12.61 33.30
CA PRO A 528 3.55 -12.37 33.97
C PRO A 528 4.67 -12.39 32.90
N ILE A 529 5.81 -11.77 33.19
CA ILE A 529 7.02 -11.92 32.36
C ILE A 529 8.02 -12.77 33.14
N GLN A 530 8.64 -13.74 32.47
CA GLN A 530 9.63 -14.65 33.04
C GLN A 530 11.01 -14.52 32.36
N ALA A 531 12.09 -14.63 33.12
CA ALA A 531 13.42 -14.90 32.58
C ALA A 531 13.62 -16.42 32.42
N PRO A 532 14.68 -16.89 31.73
CA PRO A 532 14.93 -18.32 31.55
C PRO A 532 15.05 -19.06 32.90
N GLY A 533 14.52 -20.28 32.98
CA GLY A 533 14.47 -21.07 34.23
C GLY A 533 13.32 -20.70 35.17
N ASP A 534 12.20 -20.24 34.59
CA ASP A 534 10.93 -19.93 35.29
C ASP A 534 11.10 -18.89 36.41
N ILE A 535 11.91 -17.86 36.16
CA ILE A 535 12.17 -16.80 37.16
C ILE A 535 11.22 -15.63 36.88
N ARG A 536 10.27 -15.39 37.80
CA ARG A 536 9.25 -14.35 37.65
C ARG A 536 9.84 -12.94 37.76
N MET A 537 9.77 -12.15 36.68
CA MET A 537 10.35 -10.81 36.60
C MET A 537 9.38 -9.68 36.96
N THR A 538 8.08 -9.94 36.90
CA THR A 538 7.01 -8.98 37.24
C THR A 538 6.37 -9.30 38.58
N ARG A 539 5.92 -8.27 39.31
CA ARG A 539 5.04 -8.49 40.46
C ARG A 539 3.69 -9.10 40.05
N ASN A 540 2.94 -9.64 41.00
CA ASN A 540 1.60 -10.19 40.82
C ASN A 540 0.49 -9.15 41.00
N TRP A 541 0.60 -8.23 41.95
CA TRP A 541 -0.42 -7.22 42.22
C TRP A 541 -0.57 -6.24 41.03
N PRO A 542 -1.80 -5.85 40.64
CA PRO A 542 -3.11 -6.29 41.16
C PRO A 542 -3.73 -7.48 40.42
N ILE A 543 -2.99 -8.16 39.53
CA ILE A 543 -3.52 -9.23 38.70
C ILE A 543 -3.85 -10.48 39.53
N ILE A 544 -2.98 -10.81 40.49
CA ILE A 544 -3.28 -11.77 41.55
C ILE A 544 -3.32 -11.00 42.87
N ALA A 545 -4.45 -11.09 43.59
CA ALA A 545 -4.62 -10.52 44.91
C ALA A 545 -3.82 -11.31 45.97
N ASP A 546 -3.45 -10.66 47.07
CA ASP A 546 -2.91 -11.29 48.29
C ASP A 546 -1.64 -12.13 48.10
N THR A 547 -0.80 -11.80 47.12
CA THR A 547 0.53 -12.42 46.98
C THR A 547 1.44 -11.94 48.13
N ALA A 548 1.96 -12.90 48.91
CA ALA A 548 2.89 -12.60 50.01
C ALA A 548 4.13 -11.84 49.51
N GLY A 549 4.62 -10.90 50.31
CA GLY A 549 5.77 -10.06 49.93
C GLY A 549 5.43 -8.91 48.97
N GLU A 550 4.17 -8.74 48.58
CA GLU A 550 3.73 -7.66 47.70
C GLU A 550 2.94 -6.57 48.42
N GLN A 551 3.08 -5.35 47.93
CA GLN A 551 2.34 -4.20 48.42
C GLN A 551 1.10 -3.96 47.55
N HIS A 552 -0.05 -3.73 48.17
CA HIS A 552 -1.30 -3.36 47.51
C HIS A 552 -1.34 -1.87 47.14
N ASP A 553 -0.39 -1.41 46.33
CA ASP A 553 -0.28 -0.03 45.87
C ASP A 553 -0.20 0.11 44.36
N HIS A 554 -0.54 1.32 43.88
CA HIS A 554 -0.47 1.71 42.48
C HIS A 554 -1.02 0.62 41.55
N PRO A 555 -2.32 0.28 41.63
CA PRO A 555 -2.89 -0.82 40.86
C PRO A 555 -2.69 -0.67 39.34
N HIS A 556 -2.48 0.54 38.84
CA HIS A 556 -2.17 0.84 37.45
C HIS A 556 -0.79 0.34 36.95
N HIS A 557 0.17 0.05 37.84
CA HIS A 557 1.47 -0.49 37.41
C HIS A 557 1.41 -2.01 37.21
N LYS A 558 0.95 -2.47 36.03
CA LYS A 558 0.59 -3.88 35.75
C LYS A 558 1.58 -4.56 34.79
N GLY A 559 2.70 -5.06 35.31
CA GLY A 559 3.73 -5.70 34.47
C GLY A 559 4.37 -4.70 33.51
N LEU A 560 4.40 -5.00 32.20
CA LEU A 560 4.75 -4.04 31.16
C LEU A 560 3.48 -3.41 30.56
N PHE A 561 3.42 -2.08 30.51
CA PHE A 561 2.27 -1.33 30.03
C PHE A 561 2.68 -0.02 29.35
N VAL A 562 1.75 0.60 28.64
CA VAL A 562 1.91 1.92 28.01
C VAL A 562 0.85 2.85 28.59
N GLY A 563 1.20 4.10 28.90
CA GLY A 563 0.25 5.10 29.38
C GLY A 563 0.78 6.52 29.31
N HIS A 564 -0.07 7.52 29.54
CA HIS A 564 0.35 8.92 29.66
C HIS A 564 -0.60 9.66 30.59
N GLN A 565 -0.08 10.39 31.59
CA GLN A 565 -0.91 11.04 32.60
C GLN A 565 -1.81 12.16 32.04
N ASN A 566 -1.39 12.84 30.97
CA ASN A 566 -2.20 13.91 30.38
C ASN A 566 -1.97 14.05 28.87
N LEU A 567 -2.78 13.34 28.10
CA LEU A 567 -2.86 13.46 26.63
C LEU A 567 -4.17 14.17 26.28
N ASN A 568 -4.10 15.37 25.71
CA ASN A 568 -5.27 16.21 25.40
C ASN A 568 -6.24 16.37 26.60
N GLY A 569 -5.73 16.45 27.84
CA GLY A 569 -6.54 16.59 29.05
C GLY A 569 -7.07 15.28 29.64
N VAL A 570 -6.65 14.12 29.12
CA VAL A 570 -7.12 12.79 29.54
C VAL A 570 -5.97 11.97 30.14
N ASP A 571 -6.24 11.31 31.27
CA ASP A 571 -5.27 10.48 31.98
C ASP A 571 -5.40 9.01 31.58
N PHE A 572 -4.34 8.47 30.96
CA PHE A 572 -4.19 7.09 30.53
C PHE A 572 -3.10 6.34 31.32
N TRP A 573 -2.57 6.94 32.39
CA TRP A 573 -1.57 6.33 33.27
C TRP A 573 -2.21 5.79 34.54
N HIS A 574 -3.07 6.56 35.18
CA HIS A 574 -3.69 6.19 36.45
C HIS A 574 -4.96 5.35 36.25
N GLU A 575 -5.46 4.82 37.37
CA GLU A 575 -6.73 4.11 37.44
C GLU A 575 -7.45 4.48 38.74
N GLY A 576 -8.78 4.51 38.70
CA GLY A 576 -9.61 4.73 39.88
C GLY A 576 -10.63 5.84 39.69
N LYS A 577 -11.26 6.25 40.79
CA LYS A 577 -12.35 7.23 40.78
C LYS A 577 -11.86 8.59 40.23
N GLY A 578 -12.51 9.07 39.18
CA GLY A 578 -12.20 10.36 38.54
C GLY A 578 -11.14 10.29 37.43
N ILE A 579 -10.56 9.11 37.18
CA ILE A 579 -9.72 8.86 36.01
C ILE A 579 -10.63 8.43 34.85
N ASN A 580 -10.41 9.01 33.68
CA ASN A 580 -11.36 8.99 32.58
C ASN A 580 -10.80 8.49 31.23
N GLY A 581 -9.62 7.88 31.22
CA GLY A 581 -8.95 7.38 30.03
C GLY A 581 -8.81 5.85 30.03
N ARG A 582 -8.97 5.26 28.83
CA ARG A 582 -8.79 3.82 28.60
C ARG A 582 -8.10 3.58 27.25
N MET A 583 -7.21 2.60 27.19
CA MET A 583 -6.71 2.02 25.94
C MET A 583 -7.42 0.70 25.65
N ASN A 584 -8.03 0.61 24.48
CA ASN A 584 -8.71 -0.60 24.02
C ASN A 584 -7.93 -1.24 22.88
N HIS A 585 -7.81 -2.57 22.90
CA HIS A 585 -7.38 -3.31 21.73
C HIS A 585 -8.46 -3.20 20.64
N THR A 586 -8.10 -2.64 19.49
CA THR A 586 -9.03 -2.42 18.37
C THR A 586 -8.91 -3.50 17.31
N ARG A 587 -7.67 -3.94 17.02
CA ARG A 587 -7.41 -4.95 16.00
C ARG A 587 -6.09 -5.66 16.22
N LEU A 588 -6.10 -6.99 16.07
CA LEU A 588 -4.91 -7.80 15.90
C LEU A 588 -4.51 -7.73 14.43
N ILE A 589 -3.40 -7.04 14.13
CA ILE A 589 -2.94 -6.82 12.76
C ILE A 589 -2.18 -8.06 12.26
N GLU A 590 -1.26 -8.56 13.10
CA GLU A 590 -0.42 -9.71 12.77
C GLU A 590 -0.04 -10.49 14.02
N THR A 591 0.04 -11.81 13.89
CA THR A 591 0.77 -12.70 14.79
C THR A 591 1.68 -13.61 13.99
N ARG A 592 2.90 -13.83 14.47
CA ARG A 592 3.88 -14.70 13.83
C ARG A 592 4.65 -15.50 14.87
N SER A 593 4.59 -16.83 14.74
CA SER A 593 5.58 -17.72 15.35
C SER A 593 6.71 -17.92 14.33
N GLY A 594 7.96 -18.01 14.79
CA GLY A 594 9.13 -18.07 13.91
C GLY A 594 10.27 -18.87 14.50
N GLU A 595 11.26 -19.17 13.65
CA GLU A 595 12.40 -20.03 13.99
C GLU A 595 13.24 -19.47 15.14
N ASP A 596 13.50 -18.15 15.19
CA ASP A 596 14.29 -17.51 16.25
C ASP A 596 13.51 -16.45 17.04
N ARG A 597 12.35 -16.00 16.52
CA ARG A 597 11.56 -14.93 17.14
C ARG A 597 10.08 -14.98 16.77
N ALA A 598 9.25 -14.52 17.69
CA ALA A 598 7.82 -14.33 17.51
C ALA A 598 7.47 -12.84 17.42
N LEU A 599 6.39 -12.50 16.73
CA LEU A 599 5.93 -11.11 16.56
C LEU A 599 4.42 -10.99 16.80
N ILE A 600 4.02 -9.95 17.53
CA ILE A 600 2.63 -9.53 17.68
C ILE A 600 2.51 -8.07 17.24
N LYS A 601 1.60 -7.78 16.31
CA LYS A 601 1.28 -6.41 15.88
C LYS A 601 -0.18 -6.09 16.18
N THR A 602 -0.43 -4.98 16.88
CA THR A 602 -1.79 -4.55 17.27
C THR A 602 -2.05 -3.11 16.92
N LEU A 603 -3.32 -2.77 16.72
CA LEU A 603 -3.85 -1.40 16.76
C LEU A 603 -4.67 -1.24 18.04
N ASN A 604 -4.43 -0.15 18.74
CA ASN A 604 -5.13 0.22 19.98
C ASN A 604 -5.69 1.64 19.86
N THR A 605 -6.85 1.88 20.50
CA THR A 605 -7.45 3.22 20.61
C THR A 605 -7.38 3.72 22.04
N TRP A 606 -7.10 5.01 22.19
CA TRP A 606 -7.06 5.73 23.47
C TRP A 606 -8.38 6.49 23.55
N THR A 607 -9.28 6.07 24.42
CA THR A 607 -10.64 6.60 24.51
C THR A 607 -10.91 7.25 25.86
N THR A 608 -11.79 8.24 25.89
CA THR A 608 -12.40 8.69 27.15
C THR A 608 -13.40 7.66 27.68
N ASP A 609 -13.83 7.79 28.94
CA ASP A 609 -14.92 6.98 29.52
C ASP A 609 -16.25 7.09 28.75
N ALA A 610 -16.45 8.20 28.04
CA ALA A 610 -17.61 8.39 27.15
C ALA A 610 -17.46 7.65 25.80
N GLY A 611 -16.36 6.93 25.59
CA GLY A 611 -16.05 6.19 24.36
C GLY A 611 -15.52 7.05 23.21
N LYS A 612 -15.22 8.34 23.42
CA LYS A 612 -14.63 9.19 22.38
C LYS A 612 -13.16 8.80 22.19
N THR A 613 -12.77 8.49 20.95
CA THR A 613 -11.35 8.28 20.61
C THR A 613 -10.58 9.61 20.67
N VAL A 614 -9.45 9.62 21.38
CA VAL A 614 -8.49 10.73 21.50
C VAL A 614 -7.29 10.49 20.59
N ALA A 615 -6.71 9.28 20.66
CA ALA A 615 -5.56 8.87 19.86
C ALA A 615 -5.68 7.40 19.45
N ALA A 616 -4.80 6.96 18.55
CA ALA A 616 -4.58 5.56 18.25
C ALA A 616 -3.08 5.25 18.27
N ASP A 617 -2.73 3.99 18.54
CA ASP A 617 -1.36 3.52 18.40
C ASP A 617 -1.29 2.16 17.72
N THR A 618 -0.27 1.92 16.92
CA THR A 618 0.14 0.56 16.55
C THR A 618 1.33 0.14 17.40
N ARG A 619 1.33 -1.12 17.86
CA ARG A 619 2.45 -1.72 18.59
C ARG A 619 2.94 -2.93 17.86
N THR A 620 4.25 -3.01 17.65
CA THR A 620 4.93 -4.23 17.20
C THR A 620 5.80 -4.74 18.35
N LEU A 621 5.44 -5.91 18.88
CA LEU A 621 6.18 -6.60 19.93
C LEU A 621 6.91 -7.79 19.30
N THR A 622 8.23 -7.84 19.47
CA THR A 622 9.06 -8.99 19.03
C THR A 622 9.65 -9.69 20.24
N PHE A 623 9.53 -11.01 20.29
CA PHE A 623 9.95 -11.85 21.41
C PHE A 623 10.97 -12.86 20.92
N TRP A 624 12.10 -12.96 21.61
CA TRP A 624 13.19 -13.88 21.29
C TRP A 624 14.06 -14.11 22.52
N GLY A 625 15.03 -15.01 22.43
CA GLY A 625 16.00 -15.24 23.50
C GLY A 625 16.48 -16.68 23.55
N ASP A 626 17.26 -17.00 24.57
CA ASP A 626 17.92 -18.30 24.75
C ASP A 626 17.88 -18.71 26.22
N GLU A 627 18.69 -19.69 26.62
CA GLU A 627 18.77 -20.17 28.00
C GLU A 627 19.36 -19.14 28.99
N SER A 628 19.97 -18.06 28.51
CA SER A 628 20.60 -17.01 29.33
C SER A 628 19.71 -15.78 29.50
N ALA A 629 19.03 -15.35 28.44
CA ALA A 629 18.18 -14.17 28.47
C ALA A 629 16.97 -14.26 27.51
N ARG A 630 15.89 -13.57 27.87
CA ARG A 630 14.72 -13.31 27.00
C ARG A 630 14.60 -11.83 26.70
N TYR A 631 14.12 -11.51 25.50
CA TYR A 631 14.07 -10.16 24.96
C TYR A 631 12.65 -9.79 24.52
N ILE A 632 12.27 -8.54 24.76
CA ILE A 632 11.08 -7.92 24.20
C ILE A 632 11.49 -6.62 23.52
N ASP A 633 11.34 -6.58 22.20
CA ASP A 633 11.42 -5.34 21.43
C ASP A 633 10.03 -4.78 21.26
N LEU A 634 9.86 -3.50 21.60
CA LEU A 634 8.60 -2.78 21.52
C LEU A 634 8.78 -1.55 20.63
N GLU A 635 8.17 -1.59 19.46
CA GLU A 635 7.99 -0.43 18.60
C GLU A 635 6.55 0.07 18.73
N ILE A 636 6.37 1.37 19.00
CA ILE A 636 5.07 2.02 19.11
C ILE A 636 5.01 3.14 18.08
N ASN A 637 3.96 3.17 17.26
CA ASN A 637 3.64 4.32 16.43
C ASN A 637 2.36 4.97 16.95
N ILE A 638 2.46 6.16 17.52
CA ILE A 638 1.31 6.96 17.96
C ILE A 638 0.76 7.74 16.75
N HIS A 639 -0.56 7.75 16.56
CA HIS A 639 -1.22 8.29 15.37
C HIS A 639 -2.23 9.39 15.72
N ALA A 640 -2.00 10.60 15.20
CA ALA A 640 -2.91 11.74 15.31
C ALA A 640 -3.97 11.68 14.19
N THR A 641 -5.05 10.91 14.40
CA THR A 641 -5.97 10.54 13.30
C THR A 641 -6.93 11.66 12.87
N HIS A 642 -7.43 12.45 13.81
CA HIS A 642 -8.50 13.43 13.55
C HIS A 642 -8.32 14.80 14.23
N GLU A 643 -7.41 14.93 15.19
CA GLU A 643 -6.98 16.17 15.84
C GLU A 643 -5.48 16.11 16.19
N ASP A 644 -4.89 17.25 16.57
CA ASP A 644 -3.52 17.29 17.10
C ASP A 644 -3.47 16.56 18.45
N LEU A 645 -2.34 15.90 18.74
CA LEU A 645 -2.11 15.23 20.02
C LEU A 645 -1.08 16.02 20.82
N LEU A 646 -1.51 16.66 21.90
CA LEU A 646 -0.67 17.33 22.88
C LEU A 646 -0.41 16.41 24.08
N PHE A 647 0.83 15.97 24.18
CA PHE A 647 1.37 15.32 25.37
C PHE A 647 1.91 16.39 26.31
N HIS A 648 1.24 16.60 27.44
CA HIS A 648 1.75 17.51 28.46
C HIS A 648 2.92 16.90 29.23
N GLU A 649 3.84 17.75 29.67
CA GLU A 649 5.04 17.35 30.40
C GLU A 649 4.71 16.71 31.76
N MET A 650 4.68 15.37 31.79
CA MET A 650 4.29 14.60 32.96
C MET A 650 5.37 13.61 33.33
N LYS A 651 5.64 13.46 34.63
CA LYS A 651 6.63 12.48 35.12
C LYS A 651 6.17 11.03 34.96
N ASP A 652 4.85 10.80 34.93
CA ASP A 652 4.20 9.48 34.89
C ASP A 652 3.70 9.25 33.45
N SER A 653 4.53 8.59 32.63
CA SER A 653 4.39 8.66 31.18
C SER A 653 5.16 7.55 30.42
N PHE A 654 4.59 7.17 29.27
CA PHE A 654 4.96 6.16 28.28
C PHE A 654 5.08 4.72 28.79
N VAL A 655 6.19 4.06 28.46
CA VAL A 655 6.36 2.62 28.63
C VAL A 655 6.81 2.38 30.06
N GLY A 656 5.90 1.81 30.86
CA GLY A 656 6.13 1.47 32.25
C GLY A 656 6.39 -0.02 32.43
N PHE A 657 7.32 -0.36 33.31
CA PHE A 657 7.54 -1.73 33.77
C PHE A 657 7.53 -1.78 35.30
N ARG A 658 6.84 -2.79 35.83
CA ARG A 658 6.73 -3.04 37.26
C ARG A 658 7.35 -4.39 37.62
N SER A 659 8.52 -4.33 38.24
CA SER A 659 9.33 -5.51 38.55
C SER A 659 8.83 -6.29 39.77
N HIS A 660 9.34 -7.50 39.91
CA HIS A 660 9.19 -8.36 41.07
C HIS A 660 9.66 -7.65 42.37
N PRO A 661 8.97 -7.81 43.52
CA PRO A 661 9.32 -7.15 44.78
C PRO A 661 10.77 -7.38 45.24
N HIS A 662 11.33 -8.56 44.99
CA HIS A 662 12.72 -8.87 45.28
C HIS A 662 13.72 -7.94 44.58
N LEU A 663 13.39 -7.38 43.41
CA LEU A 663 14.25 -6.43 42.69
C LEU A 663 14.07 -4.98 43.15
N ARG A 664 13.35 -4.74 44.25
CA ARG A 664 13.29 -3.41 44.88
C ARG A 664 14.64 -3.03 45.47
N VAL A 665 14.94 -1.75 45.44
CA VAL A 665 16.12 -1.15 46.09
C VAL A 665 15.84 -0.85 47.56
N THR A 666 14.56 -0.65 47.92
CA THR A 666 14.18 -0.33 49.30
C THR A 666 12.99 -1.17 49.77
N ALA A 667 13.17 -1.81 50.93
CA ALA A 667 12.15 -2.56 51.64
C ALA A 667 11.05 -1.63 52.19
N LYS A 668 9.86 -2.19 52.42
CA LYS A 668 8.76 -1.50 53.09
C LYS A 668 8.02 -2.47 54.01
N PRO A 669 8.60 -2.85 55.16
CA PRO A 669 8.05 -3.89 56.03
C PRO A 669 6.62 -3.64 56.47
N LYS A 670 6.26 -2.38 56.78
CA LYS A 670 4.90 -1.97 57.15
C LYS A 670 3.84 -2.24 56.07
N ALA A 671 4.27 -2.46 54.83
CA ALA A 671 3.40 -2.73 53.70
C ALA A 671 3.58 -4.17 53.17
N GLY A 672 4.13 -5.07 53.99
CA GLY A 672 4.30 -6.49 53.66
C GLY A 672 5.56 -6.82 52.85
N VAL A 673 6.40 -5.84 52.51
CA VAL A 673 7.59 -6.04 51.68
C VAL A 673 8.84 -6.03 52.54
N THR A 674 9.24 -7.20 53.03
CA THR A 674 10.40 -7.39 53.91
C THR A 674 11.66 -7.84 53.18
N GLU A 675 11.52 -8.62 52.10
CA GLU A 675 12.62 -9.21 51.36
C GLU A 675 12.88 -8.42 50.07
N VAL A 676 14.02 -7.75 50.00
CA VAL A 676 14.48 -7.02 48.81
C VAL A 676 15.98 -7.25 48.63
N TYR A 677 16.38 -7.49 47.39
CA TYR A 677 17.75 -7.84 46.99
C TYR A 677 18.19 -7.03 45.75
N GLY A 678 17.40 -6.02 45.36
CA GLY A 678 17.57 -5.29 44.12
C GLY A 678 18.64 -4.21 44.21
N HIS A 679 19.50 -4.21 43.21
CA HIS A 679 20.43 -3.14 42.88
C HIS A 679 19.99 -2.52 41.56
N VAL A 680 20.26 -1.22 41.40
CA VAL A 680 20.00 -0.51 40.14
C VAL A 680 21.21 0.32 39.75
N VAL A 681 21.54 0.27 38.46
CA VAL A 681 22.58 1.09 37.81
C VAL A 681 22.09 1.55 36.45
N ASN A 682 22.49 2.74 36.01
CA ASN A 682 22.24 3.22 34.64
C ASN A 682 23.52 3.28 33.81
N SER A 683 23.41 3.56 32.52
CA SER A 683 24.55 3.66 31.60
C SER A 683 25.61 4.70 31.99
N GLU A 684 25.29 5.65 32.87
CA GLU A 684 26.22 6.68 33.36
C GLU A 684 26.90 6.30 34.69
N GLY A 685 26.66 5.08 35.18
CA GLY A 685 27.18 4.60 36.46
C GLY A 685 26.44 5.15 37.69
N VAL A 686 25.30 5.83 37.53
CA VAL A 686 24.47 6.27 38.65
C VAL A 686 23.74 5.08 39.23
N THR A 687 23.75 4.95 40.56
CA THR A 687 23.17 3.80 41.27
C THR A 687 22.12 4.19 42.30
N GLY A 688 21.32 3.21 42.72
CA GLY A 688 20.34 3.36 43.79
C GLY A 688 19.23 4.37 43.47
N LYS A 689 18.75 5.10 44.49
CA LYS A 689 17.63 6.05 44.34
C LYS A 689 17.95 7.24 43.42
N ALA A 690 19.24 7.53 43.23
CA ALA A 690 19.71 8.68 42.46
C ALA A 690 19.47 8.53 40.94
N VAL A 691 19.12 7.33 40.47
CA VAL A 691 18.78 7.06 39.06
C VAL A 691 17.50 7.77 38.63
N TRP A 692 16.59 8.07 39.56
CA TRP A 692 15.35 8.77 39.25
C TRP A 692 15.62 10.14 38.63
N GLY A 693 14.99 10.40 37.47
CA GLY A 693 15.09 11.65 36.74
C GLY A 693 16.46 11.91 36.09
N LYS A 694 17.27 10.86 35.92
CA LYS A 694 18.54 10.94 35.18
C LYS A 694 18.35 10.55 33.72
N ARG A 695 19.22 11.10 32.88
CA ARG A 695 19.34 10.73 31.48
C ARG A 695 20.34 9.58 31.34
N ALA A 696 19.95 8.54 30.60
CA ALA A 696 20.76 7.35 30.37
C ALA A 696 20.26 6.60 29.13
N ASP A 697 21.10 5.75 28.56
CA ASP A 697 20.76 4.88 27.43
C ASP A 697 19.90 3.70 27.89
N TRP A 698 20.21 3.18 29.07
CA TRP A 698 19.53 2.07 29.69
C TRP A 698 19.62 2.15 31.22
N VAL A 699 18.71 1.43 31.87
CA VAL A 699 18.72 1.20 33.32
C VAL A 699 18.59 -0.30 33.58
N HIS A 700 19.44 -0.83 34.44
CA HIS A 700 19.55 -2.24 34.78
C HIS A 700 19.24 -2.45 36.25
N TYR A 701 18.26 -3.31 36.53
CA TYR A 701 17.93 -3.81 37.86
C TYR A 701 18.36 -5.27 37.96
N HIS A 702 19.06 -5.64 39.03
CA HIS A 702 19.54 -7.00 39.24
C HIS A 702 19.59 -7.36 40.73
N GLY A 703 19.61 -8.65 41.04
CA GLY A 703 19.66 -9.15 42.41
C GLY A 703 19.25 -10.62 42.47
N GLN A 704 18.84 -11.08 43.65
CA GLN A 704 18.21 -12.39 43.79
C GLN A 704 16.70 -12.28 43.61
N VAL A 705 16.12 -13.16 42.81
CA VAL A 705 14.68 -13.32 42.64
C VAL A 705 14.32 -14.76 42.97
N GLU A 706 13.60 -14.96 44.07
CA GLU A 706 13.14 -16.29 44.49
C GLU A 706 14.34 -17.25 44.67
N GLY A 707 15.43 -16.73 45.25
CA GLY A 707 16.68 -17.45 45.53
C GLY A 707 17.64 -17.62 44.34
N LYS A 708 17.30 -17.09 43.16
CA LYS A 708 18.13 -17.20 41.94
C LYS A 708 18.66 -15.83 41.52
N ASP A 709 19.92 -15.74 41.11
CA ASP A 709 20.45 -14.50 40.52
C ASP A 709 19.72 -14.21 39.20
N ALA A 710 19.21 -12.99 39.04
CA ALA A 710 18.51 -12.57 37.84
C ALA A 710 18.40 -11.03 37.77
N GLY A 711 17.92 -10.52 36.64
CA GLY A 711 17.58 -9.12 36.52
C GLY A 711 16.97 -8.75 35.18
N TYR A 712 16.72 -7.46 35.01
CA TYR A 712 16.25 -6.92 33.74
C TYR A 712 16.90 -5.58 33.42
N ALA A 713 17.10 -5.33 32.14
CA ALA A 713 17.47 -4.01 31.62
C ALA A 713 16.37 -3.46 30.73
N PHE A 714 16.13 -2.16 30.82
CA PHE A 714 15.23 -1.42 29.95
C PHE A 714 16.05 -0.39 29.17
N MET A 715 16.02 -0.48 27.85
CA MET A 715 16.80 0.31 26.90
C MET A 715 15.88 1.20 26.06
N SER A 716 16.25 2.47 25.90
CA SER A 716 15.59 3.39 24.96
C SER A 716 16.45 3.55 23.73
N HIS A 717 15.87 3.36 22.54
CA HIS A 717 16.61 3.56 21.30
C HIS A 717 17.00 5.06 21.15
N PRO A 718 18.22 5.39 20.69
CA PRO A 718 18.64 6.77 20.48
C PRO A 718 17.86 7.51 19.39
N GLY A 719 17.10 6.77 18.57
CA GLY A 719 16.17 7.32 17.57
C GLY A 719 14.83 7.79 18.14
N ASN A 720 14.56 7.58 19.43
CA ASN A 720 13.40 8.16 20.09
C ASN A 720 13.57 9.69 20.20
N PRO A 721 12.49 10.48 20.16
CA PRO A 721 12.57 11.92 20.31
C PRO A 721 13.14 12.27 21.69
N SER A 722 14.10 13.19 21.69
CA SER A 722 14.66 13.85 22.87
C SER A 722 15.19 15.23 22.46
N ALA A 723 15.49 16.11 23.42
CA ALA A 723 16.25 17.32 23.12
C ALA A 723 17.58 16.95 22.43
N ALA A 724 18.01 17.77 21.47
CA ALA A 724 19.11 17.43 20.56
C ALA A 724 20.35 16.88 21.28
N GLY A 725 20.70 15.63 20.96
CA GLY A 725 21.88 14.93 21.51
C GLY A 725 21.74 14.39 22.93
N GLN A 726 20.55 14.47 23.55
CA GLN A 726 20.31 13.99 24.91
C GLN A 726 19.83 12.53 24.93
N LYS A 727 20.24 11.79 25.97
CA LYS A 727 19.74 10.44 26.27
C LYS A 727 18.32 10.48 26.86
N SER A 728 17.68 9.32 26.90
CA SER A 728 16.33 9.16 27.44
C SER A 728 16.25 9.52 28.91
N TRP A 729 15.14 10.13 29.35
CA TRP A 729 14.88 10.47 30.74
C TRP A 729 14.12 9.33 31.45
N TRP A 730 14.56 8.98 32.66
CA TRP A 730 14.07 7.79 33.36
C TRP A 730 13.26 8.09 34.63
N HIS A 731 12.00 7.63 34.67
CA HIS A 731 11.22 7.53 35.89
C HIS A 731 11.55 6.23 36.65
N ALA A 732 12.77 6.08 37.14
CA ALA A 732 13.22 4.87 37.84
C ALA A 732 13.03 4.99 39.37
N ARG A 733 12.17 4.19 39.97
CA ARG A 733 11.82 4.24 41.40
C ARG A 733 12.43 3.10 42.18
N ASP A 734 12.88 3.42 43.40
CA ASP A 734 13.45 2.48 44.37
C ASP A 734 12.53 1.34 44.80
N TYR A 735 11.22 1.50 44.59
CA TYR A 735 10.21 0.48 44.86
C TYR A 735 9.92 -0.43 43.66
N GLY A 736 10.64 -0.34 42.52
CA GLY A 736 10.61 -1.28 41.38
C GLY A 736 9.77 -0.84 40.16
N LEU A 737 9.34 0.42 40.10
CA LEU A 737 8.69 0.99 38.90
C LEU A 737 9.79 1.63 38.07
N ILE A 738 9.76 1.42 36.76
CA ILE A 738 10.57 2.18 35.82
C ILE A 738 9.71 2.60 34.62
N SER A 739 9.91 3.81 34.12
CA SER A 739 9.45 4.19 32.78
C SER A 739 10.49 4.99 32.01
N ALA A 740 10.51 4.81 30.69
CA ALA A 740 11.29 5.62 29.77
C ALA A 740 10.38 6.72 29.21
N ASN A 741 10.66 7.97 29.53
CA ASN A 741 9.76 9.08 29.27
C ASN A 741 10.39 10.09 28.29
N PRO A 742 9.92 10.12 27.02
CA PRO A 742 10.39 11.11 26.04
C PRO A 742 9.90 12.54 26.32
N PHE A 743 8.87 12.74 27.15
CA PHE A 743 8.21 14.05 27.39
C PHE A 743 8.20 14.40 28.89
N ALA A 744 9.34 14.19 29.54
CA ALA A 744 9.49 14.44 30.97
C ALA A 744 9.49 15.96 31.28
N PRO A 745 9.13 16.37 32.51
CA PRO A 745 9.07 17.78 32.88
C PRO A 745 10.41 18.52 32.80
N GLU A 746 10.40 19.73 32.25
CA GLU A 746 11.57 20.62 32.15
C GLU A 746 12.16 20.93 33.53
N LYS A 747 11.30 21.08 34.55
CA LYS A 747 11.73 21.27 35.95
C LYS A 747 12.57 20.11 36.50
N PHE A 748 12.51 18.95 35.87
CA PHE A 748 13.32 17.78 36.16
C PHE A 748 14.33 17.47 35.04
N GLN A 749 14.71 18.49 34.25
CA GLN A 749 15.65 18.37 33.13
C GLN A 749 15.16 17.44 32.01
N GLY A 750 13.84 17.33 31.87
CA GLY A 750 13.17 16.63 30.77
C GLY A 750 13.07 17.46 29.49
N ASP A 751 12.18 17.05 28.58
CA ASP A 751 12.06 17.59 27.22
C ASP A 751 10.77 18.43 27.01
N GLY A 752 9.89 18.51 28.01
CA GLY A 752 8.70 19.37 27.99
C GLY A 752 7.51 18.80 27.20
N ASP A 753 6.54 19.68 26.91
CA ASP A 753 5.34 19.36 26.13
C ASP A 753 5.72 18.92 24.70
N HIS A 754 4.95 17.97 24.14
CA HIS A 754 5.16 17.51 22.76
C HIS A 754 3.84 17.43 21.99
N THR A 755 3.83 17.97 20.77
CA THR A 755 2.65 17.93 19.88
C THR A 755 2.91 17.09 18.64
N ILE A 756 2.04 16.11 18.39
CA ILE A 756 1.95 15.43 17.09
C ILE A 756 0.82 16.09 16.30
N ALA A 757 1.14 16.66 15.15
CA ALA A 757 0.14 17.30 14.30
C ALA A 757 -0.82 16.26 13.69
N LYS A 758 -2.08 16.67 13.50
CA LYS A 758 -3.10 15.86 12.85
C LYS A 758 -2.65 15.36 11.48
N GLY A 759 -2.69 14.05 11.28
CA GLY A 759 -2.24 13.38 10.06
C GLY A 759 -0.79 12.91 10.12
N ASP A 760 -0.08 13.15 11.23
CA ASP A 760 1.27 12.66 11.47
C ASP A 760 1.31 11.52 12.50
N SER A 761 2.50 10.95 12.69
CA SER A 761 2.74 9.90 13.66
C SER A 761 4.09 10.07 14.34
N LEU A 762 4.20 9.55 15.54
CA LEU A 762 5.45 9.47 16.29
C LEU A 762 5.83 8.01 16.50
N GLN A 763 7.07 7.65 16.16
CA GLN A 763 7.63 6.33 16.44
C GLN A 763 8.47 6.36 17.73
N LEU A 764 8.30 5.33 18.56
CA LEU A 764 9.10 5.06 19.75
C LEU A 764 9.57 3.60 19.73
N ARG A 765 10.79 3.35 20.17
CA ARG A 765 11.47 2.04 20.14
C ARG A 765 12.15 1.74 21.47
N TYR A 766 11.87 0.57 22.01
CA TYR A 766 12.36 0.12 23.30
C TYR A 766 12.77 -1.36 23.26
N ARG A 767 13.77 -1.73 24.06
CA ARG A 767 14.17 -3.13 24.27
C ARG A 767 14.20 -3.44 25.76
N PHE A 768 13.64 -4.58 26.13
CA PHE A 768 13.78 -5.19 27.44
C PHE A 768 14.63 -6.46 27.33
N VAL A 769 15.53 -6.64 28.30
CA VAL A 769 16.32 -7.86 28.48
C VAL A 769 15.98 -8.43 29.84
N PHE A 770 15.60 -9.69 29.92
CA PHE A 770 15.32 -10.43 31.16
C PHE A 770 16.30 -11.58 31.26
N HIS A 771 17.26 -11.51 32.17
CA HIS A 771 18.38 -12.45 32.23
C HIS A 771 18.35 -13.28 33.51
N ARG A 772 18.96 -14.47 33.43
CA ARG A 772 19.34 -15.29 34.59
C ARG A 772 20.84 -15.18 34.84
N GLY A 773 21.23 -15.29 36.09
CA GLY A 773 22.63 -15.24 36.52
C GLY A 773 23.07 -13.86 37.05
N PRO A 774 24.35 -13.75 37.44
CA PRO A 774 24.91 -12.52 38.00
C PRO A 774 24.89 -11.35 37.01
N ALA A 775 24.80 -10.12 37.53
CA ALA A 775 24.69 -8.90 36.74
C ALA A 775 25.77 -8.75 35.65
N ASP A 776 27.02 -9.07 35.98
CA ASP A 776 28.16 -8.93 35.07
C ASP A 776 28.08 -9.89 33.88
N SER A 777 27.34 -11.01 34.00
CA SER A 777 27.15 -11.96 32.90
C SER A 777 26.07 -11.54 31.90
N ALA A 778 25.28 -10.51 32.22
CA ALA A 778 24.16 -10.07 31.39
C ALA A 778 24.58 -9.21 30.18
N ASN A 779 25.83 -8.70 30.15
CA ASN A 779 26.40 -7.96 29.02
C ASN A 779 25.47 -6.85 28.47
N ILE A 780 24.92 -6.03 29.37
CA ILE A 780 23.88 -5.04 29.04
C ILE A 780 24.40 -3.95 28.09
N ALA A 781 25.65 -3.52 28.25
CA ALA A 781 26.25 -2.50 27.39
C ALA A 781 26.43 -3.02 25.96
N GLU A 782 26.85 -4.27 25.80
CA GLU A 782 27.01 -4.96 24.53
C GLU A 782 25.65 -5.18 23.86
N ALA A 783 24.65 -5.63 24.62
CA ALA A 783 23.28 -5.80 24.13
C ALA A 783 22.67 -4.46 23.66
N PHE A 784 22.95 -3.36 24.37
CA PHE A 784 22.55 -2.03 23.93
C PHE A 784 23.30 -1.60 22.66
N ALA A 785 24.61 -1.78 22.59
CA ALA A 785 25.40 -1.44 21.41
C ALA A 785 24.86 -2.16 20.16
N ALA A 786 24.56 -3.45 20.26
CA ALA A 786 23.90 -4.22 19.20
C ALA A 786 22.54 -3.61 18.83
N TYR A 787 21.68 -3.34 19.82
CA TYR A 787 20.34 -2.78 19.61
C TYR A 787 20.36 -1.44 18.85
N THR A 788 21.32 -0.55 19.11
CA THR A 788 21.40 0.75 18.44
C THR A 788 21.72 0.66 16.94
N THR A 789 22.24 -0.47 16.48
CA THR A 789 22.51 -0.73 15.06
C THR A 789 21.32 -1.31 14.32
N GLU A 790 20.32 -1.81 15.06
CA GLU A 790 19.13 -2.42 14.47
C GLU A 790 18.20 -1.36 13.89
N SER A 791 17.74 -1.60 12.66
CA SER A 791 16.73 -0.75 12.02
C SER A 791 15.35 -0.96 12.65
N ALA A 792 14.51 0.07 12.59
CA ALA A 792 13.08 -0.07 12.87
C ALA A 792 12.43 -1.04 11.88
N HIS A 793 11.20 -1.46 12.16
CA HIS A 793 10.46 -2.28 11.22
C HIS A 793 10.31 -1.53 9.87
N PRO A 794 10.54 -2.20 8.73
CA PRO A 794 10.46 -1.56 7.43
C PRO A 794 9.12 -0.85 7.24
N THR A 795 9.19 0.38 6.75
CA THR A 795 8.03 1.20 6.37
C THR A 795 8.02 1.29 4.84
N ALA A 796 6.83 1.32 4.22
CA ALA A 796 6.75 1.50 2.78
C ALA A 796 7.28 2.88 2.36
N ASP A 797 7.76 2.97 1.11
CA ASP A 797 8.04 4.26 0.49
C ASP A 797 6.70 4.98 0.30
N MET A 798 6.42 6.08 1.01
CA MET A 798 5.13 6.78 0.97
C MET A 798 5.30 8.26 0.62
N PRO A 799 4.39 8.86 -0.17
CA PRO A 799 4.38 10.30 -0.37
C PRO A 799 3.91 11.01 0.91
N GLY A 800 4.19 12.31 1.01
CA GLY A 800 3.71 13.15 2.11
C GLY A 800 2.18 13.18 2.22
N HIS A 801 1.64 13.70 3.34
CA HIS A 801 0.20 13.76 3.56
C HIS A 801 -0.52 14.59 2.45
N PRO A 802 -1.65 14.12 1.89
CA PRO A 802 -2.32 14.82 0.78
C PRO A 802 -2.94 16.17 1.18
N GLY A 803 -3.15 16.42 2.48
CA GLY A 803 -3.83 17.63 2.99
C GLY A 803 -5.35 17.47 3.07
N TYR A 804 -6.05 18.35 3.81
CA TYR A 804 -7.48 18.21 4.16
C TYR A 804 -8.44 18.89 3.17
N PRO A 805 -9.76 18.60 3.17
CA PRO A 805 -10.73 19.26 2.30
C PRO A 805 -10.83 20.77 2.61
N GLY A 806 -10.67 21.59 1.57
CA GLY A 806 -10.18 22.98 1.64
C GLY A 806 -8.81 23.14 0.97
N ALA A 807 -8.03 22.06 0.95
CA ALA A 807 -6.84 21.78 0.16
C ALA A 807 -7.03 20.58 -0.81
N TYR A 808 -8.12 19.81 -0.68
CA TYR A 808 -8.53 18.77 -1.65
C TYR A 808 -10.05 18.81 -1.89
N GLY A 809 -10.47 19.03 -3.14
CA GLY A 809 -11.88 19.07 -3.55
C GLY A 809 -12.47 20.48 -3.61
N ASN A 810 -12.30 21.12 -4.78
CA ASN A 810 -12.47 22.54 -5.12
C ASN A 810 -11.57 23.50 -4.33
N PRO A 811 -10.52 24.12 -4.92
CA PRO A 811 -10.01 25.34 -4.34
C PRO A 811 -11.02 26.45 -4.67
N LYS A 812 -12.10 26.57 -3.89
CA LYS A 812 -12.57 27.92 -3.61
C LYS A 812 -11.41 28.58 -2.86
N PRO A 813 -10.88 29.72 -3.32
CA PRO A 813 -9.74 30.36 -2.67
C PRO A 813 -10.17 30.72 -1.25
N LYS A 814 -9.71 29.95 -0.26
CA LYS A 814 -9.90 30.33 1.13
C LYS A 814 -9.00 31.53 1.37
N GLY A 815 -9.66 32.65 1.67
CA GLY A 815 -9.04 33.89 2.05
C GLY A 815 -8.02 33.69 3.16
N VAL A 816 -6.94 34.45 3.02
CA VAL A 816 -5.90 34.62 4.01
C VAL A 816 -6.53 35.18 5.29
N GLN A 817 -6.74 34.35 6.30
CA GLN A 817 -6.55 34.83 7.67
C GLN A 817 -5.06 34.73 7.99
N ALA A 818 -4.53 35.87 8.39
CA ALA A 818 -3.12 36.20 8.44
C ALA A 818 -2.33 35.28 9.36
N GLN A 819 -1.46 34.44 8.80
CA GLN A 819 -0.25 34.05 9.50
C GLN A 819 0.89 34.96 9.08
N LYS A 820 1.31 35.80 10.02
CA LYS A 820 2.62 36.44 10.04
C LYS A 820 3.69 35.34 10.03
N LYS A 821 4.22 34.99 8.85
CA LYS A 821 5.56 34.41 8.73
C LYS A 821 6.36 35.24 7.73
N GLN A 822 7.58 35.55 8.15
CA GLN A 822 8.47 36.56 7.61
C GLN A 822 8.56 36.51 6.07
N ARG A 823 8.15 37.62 5.45
CA ARG A 823 8.53 37.98 4.08
C ARG A 823 10.05 38.08 4.00
N ARG A 824 10.72 37.07 3.46
CA ARG A 824 11.88 37.37 2.62
C ARG A 824 11.31 37.82 1.28
N SER A 825 11.38 39.12 1.01
CA SER A 825 10.95 39.71 -0.26
C SER A 825 11.81 39.14 -1.39
N ALA A 826 11.21 38.33 -2.27
CA ALA A 826 11.80 38.05 -3.57
C ALA A 826 11.98 39.39 -4.34
N PRO A 827 13.04 39.55 -5.15
CA PRO A 827 13.30 40.80 -5.85
C PRO A 827 12.15 41.13 -6.81
N GLN A 828 11.60 42.35 -6.73
CA GLN A 828 10.70 42.84 -7.78
C GLN A 828 11.51 43.00 -9.08
N LEU A 829 11.11 42.32 -10.15
CA LEU A 829 11.80 42.32 -11.47
C LEU A 829 11.69 43.66 -12.23
N GLY A 830 11.23 44.74 -11.57
CA GLY A 830 11.17 46.09 -12.14
C GLY A 830 10.13 46.23 -13.26
N GLY A 831 8.87 46.51 -12.89
CA GLY A 831 7.83 46.89 -13.83
C GLY A 831 7.93 48.34 -14.33
N GLY A 832 7.00 48.75 -15.20
CA GLY A 832 6.95 50.09 -15.82
C GLY A 832 7.69 50.22 -17.16
N THR A 833 8.01 49.10 -17.80
CA THR A 833 8.67 49.05 -19.11
C THR A 833 7.69 49.16 -20.27
N ILE A 834 6.48 48.60 -20.15
CA ILE A 834 5.44 48.73 -21.19
C ILE A 834 4.71 50.07 -20.99
N THR A 835 4.92 51.03 -21.89
CA THR A 835 4.32 52.38 -21.78
C THR A 835 3.04 52.54 -22.60
N LYS A 836 2.90 51.78 -23.69
CA LYS A 836 1.73 51.81 -24.57
C LYS A 836 1.47 50.41 -25.11
N ALA A 837 0.20 50.08 -25.30
CA ALA A 837 -0.20 48.85 -25.96
C ALA A 837 -1.43 49.07 -26.86
N GLY A 838 -1.38 48.49 -28.05
CA GLY A 838 -2.42 48.46 -29.06
C GLY A 838 -2.88 47.03 -29.33
N ARG A 839 -4.11 46.91 -29.81
CA ARG A 839 -4.67 45.67 -30.35
C ARG A 839 -5.36 46.02 -31.66
N SER A 840 -5.05 45.29 -32.71
CA SER A 840 -5.73 45.38 -33.99
C SER A 840 -6.36 44.03 -34.33
N VAL A 841 -7.49 44.06 -35.03
CA VAL A 841 -8.22 42.86 -35.49
C VAL A 841 -8.56 43.11 -36.96
N SER A 842 -8.04 42.27 -37.86
CA SER A 842 -8.23 42.42 -39.31
C SER A 842 -7.87 43.81 -39.86
N GLY A 843 -6.75 44.37 -39.41
CA GLY A 843 -6.25 45.67 -39.88
C GLY A 843 -7.01 46.89 -39.32
N LYS A 844 -8.00 46.71 -38.43
CA LYS A 844 -8.70 47.80 -37.74
C LYS A 844 -8.29 47.88 -36.27
N GLN A 845 -8.15 49.09 -35.74
CA GLN A 845 -7.86 49.29 -34.32
C GLN A 845 -9.04 48.81 -33.46
N ALA A 846 -8.76 47.99 -32.44
CA ALA A 846 -9.75 47.41 -31.55
C ALA A 846 -9.55 47.92 -30.10
N LYS A 847 -10.40 47.41 -29.18
CA LYS A 847 -10.30 47.73 -27.74
C LYS A 847 -8.89 47.45 -27.24
N ARG A 848 -8.25 48.48 -26.67
CA ARG A 848 -6.87 48.40 -26.16
C ARG A 848 -6.77 47.40 -25.01
N PRO A 849 -5.68 46.61 -24.94
CA PRO A 849 -5.40 45.75 -23.80
C PRO A 849 -4.94 46.59 -22.60
N LYS A 850 -5.16 46.06 -21.40
CA LYS A 850 -4.75 46.74 -20.16
C LYS A 850 -3.30 46.38 -19.84
N ILE A 851 -2.48 47.38 -19.59
CA ILE A 851 -1.12 47.19 -19.07
C ILE A 851 -1.20 47.14 -17.55
N LEU A 852 -0.62 46.11 -16.95
CA LEU A 852 -0.53 45.92 -15.51
C LEU A 852 0.95 45.97 -15.13
N ALA A 853 1.37 47.10 -14.56
CA ALA A 853 2.75 47.25 -14.08
C ALA A 853 3.02 46.25 -12.96
N ASN A 854 4.11 45.47 -13.07
CA ASN A 854 4.38 44.31 -12.20
C ASN A 854 3.23 43.29 -12.12
N GLY A 855 2.40 43.22 -13.16
CA GLY A 855 1.14 42.47 -13.15
C GLY A 855 1.28 40.96 -13.29
N LEU A 856 2.43 40.41 -13.70
CA LEU A 856 2.60 38.97 -13.83
C LEU A 856 2.84 38.32 -12.46
N VAL A 857 1.77 38.19 -11.69
CA VAL A 857 1.74 37.59 -10.35
C VAL A 857 0.48 36.75 -10.18
N GLU A 858 0.47 35.86 -9.19
CA GLU A 858 -0.69 35.06 -8.85
C GLU A 858 -1.91 35.93 -8.52
N GLY A 859 -3.09 35.50 -8.97
CA GLY A 859 -4.35 36.21 -8.83
C GLY A 859 -4.60 37.28 -9.90
N THR A 860 -3.60 37.67 -10.70
CA THR A 860 -3.84 38.60 -11.82
C THR A 860 -4.71 37.95 -12.89
N LYS A 861 -5.74 38.67 -13.34
CA LYS A 861 -6.57 38.26 -14.47
C LYS A 861 -5.75 38.17 -15.74
N ILE A 862 -5.86 37.04 -16.42
CA ILE A 862 -5.13 36.72 -17.65
C ILE A 862 -5.73 37.52 -18.81
N PHE A 863 -7.07 37.55 -18.92
CA PHE A 863 -7.76 38.19 -20.05
C PHE A 863 -8.65 39.34 -19.65
N GLY A 864 -8.85 40.29 -20.57
CA GLY A 864 -9.78 41.40 -20.42
C GLY A 864 -11.26 41.01 -20.61
N ASP A 865 -11.55 39.81 -21.11
CA ASP A 865 -12.89 39.29 -21.45
C ASP A 865 -13.23 37.92 -20.81
N ARG A 866 -12.39 37.45 -19.89
CA ARG A 866 -12.60 36.23 -19.08
C ARG A 866 -12.17 36.46 -17.64
N ALA A 867 -12.64 35.57 -16.75
CA ALA A 867 -12.35 35.64 -15.33
C ALA A 867 -11.11 34.83 -14.88
N TYR A 868 -10.41 34.15 -15.81
CA TYR A 868 -9.26 33.31 -15.47
C TYR A 868 -8.09 34.11 -14.89
N THR A 869 -7.37 33.51 -13.96
CA THR A 869 -6.25 34.11 -13.22
C THR A 869 -5.01 33.22 -13.22
N PHE A 870 -3.84 33.82 -13.02
CA PHE A 870 -2.60 33.06 -12.80
C PHE A 870 -2.60 32.42 -11.40
N THR A 871 -2.23 31.15 -11.32
CA THR A 871 -2.16 30.41 -10.04
C THR A 871 -0.74 30.10 -9.60
N VAL A 872 0.18 29.98 -10.55
CA VAL A 872 1.63 29.84 -10.29
C VAL A 872 2.39 30.60 -11.36
N VAL A 873 3.22 31.55 -10.95
CA VAL A 873 4.17 32.26 -11.82
C VAL A 873 5.60 31.88 -11.43
N PRO A 874 6.44 31.39 -12.37
CA PRO A 874 7.86 31.14 -12.12
C PRO A 874 8.56 32.36 -11.53
N GLU A 875 9.49 32.16 -10.59
CA GLU A 875 10.21 33.25 -9.92
C GLU A 875 10.93 34.17 -10.92
N SER A 876 11.47 33.61 -12.00
CA SER A 876 12.10 34.30 -13.13
C SER A 876 11.20 35.25 -13.92
N ALA A 877 9.88 35.09 -13.84
CA ALA A 877 8.89 35.92 -14.54
C ALA A 877 8.01 36.75 -13.59
N ARG A 878 8.10 36.49 -12.28
CA ARG A 878 7.20 37.05 -11.27
C ARG A 878 7.44 38.54 -11.07
N GLY A 879 6.38 39.32 -11.26
CA GLY A 879 6.43 40.78 -11.16
C GLY A 879 6.90 41.47 -12.44
N ALA A 880 6.94 40.78 -13.58
CA ALA A 880 7.04 41.42 -14.89
C ALA A 880 5.80 42.30 -15.18
N ASP A 881 5.93 43.29 -16.06
CA ASP A 881 4.76 43.99 -16.61
C ASP A 881 3.93 43.00 -17.41
N TYR A 882 2.62 42.96 -17.17
CA TYR A 882 1.73 42.05 -17.89
C TYR A 882 0.75 42.81 -18.76
N LEU A 883 0.63 42.40 -20.01
CA LEU A 883 -0.40 42.88 -20.92
C LEU A 883 -1.58 41.91 -20.90
N GLN A 884 -2.71 42.38 -20.37
CA GLN A 884 -3.93 41.60 -20.27
C GLN A 884 -4.59 41.49 -21.66
N THR A 885 -4.39 40.36 -22.35
CA THR A 885 -4.90 40.10 -23.71
C THR A 885 -6.38 39.71 -23.70
N PHE A 886 -6.98 39.38 -24.85
CA PHE A 886 -8.38 38.99 -24.96
C PHE A 886 -8.50 37.54 -25.44
N ASN A 887 -9.24 36.71 -24.69
CA ASN A 887 -9.41 35.29 -24.97
C ASN A 887 -10.18 35.05 -26.28
N ASN A 888 -11.17 35.89 -26.58
CA ASN A 888 -11.98 35.76 -27.79
C ASN A 888 -11.19 36.00 -29.08
N ASP A 889 -9.98 36.56 -29.03
CA ASP A 889 -9.11 36.69 -30.20
C ASP A 889 -8.74 35.35 -30.83
N LYS A 890 -8.86 34.25 -30.07
CA LYS A 890 -8.71 32.88 -30.59
C LYS A 890 -9.78 32.46 -31.62
N LYS A 891 -10.95 33.10 -31.58
CA LYS A 891 -12.13 32.79 -32.42
C LYS A 891 -12.27 33.73 -33.62
N GLY A 892 -11.50 34.82 -33.66
CA GLY A 892 -11.66 35.92 -34.61
C GLY A 892 -10.43 36.13 -35.49
N ALA A 893 -10.65 36.76 -36.65
CA ALA A 893 -9.68 37.04 -37.69
C ALA A 893 -8.40 37.79 -37.20
N ASN A 894 -7.24 37.46 -37.80
CA ASN A 894 -5.88 38.01 -37.60
C ASN A 894 -5.73 39.14 -36.56
N ALA A 895 -5.86 38.80 -35.28
CA ALA A 895 -5.67 39.74 -34.18
C ALA A 895 -4.20 39.75 -33.76
N HIS A 896 -3.59 40.93 -33.65
CA HIS A 896 -2.23 41.07 -33.12
C HIS A 896 -2.11 42.23 -32.14
N TYR A 897 -1.04 42.17 -31.35
CA TYR A 897 -0.76 43.08 -30.25
C TYR A 897 0.51 43.88 -30.56
N GLU A 898 0.44 45.17 -30.30
CA GLU A 898 1.57 46.09 -30.42
C GLU A 898 1.86 46.67 -29.05
N LEU A 899 3.13 46.80 -28.69
CA LEU A 899 3.56 47.40 -27.42
C LEU A 899 4.71 48.37 -27.65
N THR A 900 4.83 49.38 -26.79
CA THR A 900 5.96 50.31 -26.77
C THR A 900 6.71 50.14 -25.46
N LEU A 901 8.03 49.92 -25.55
CA LEU A 901 8.92 49.73 -24.41
C LEU A 901 9.76 50.98 -24.16
N SER A 902 9.86 51.40 -22.89
CA SER A 902 10.66 52.58 -22.47
C SER A 902 12.14 52.29 -22.22
N ALA A 903 12.53 51.02 -22.13
CA ALA A 903 13.88 50.56 -21.82
C ALA A 903 14.16 49.21 -22.48
N PRO A 904 15.43 48.76 -22.58
CA PRO A 904 15.73 47.41 -23.01
C PRO A 904 15.02 46.40 -22.10
N ALA A 905 14.41 45.37 -22.69
CA ALA A 905 13.56 44.44 -21.95
C ALA A 905 13.75 43.00 -22.44
N GLU A 906 13.47 42.06 -21.54
CA GLU A 906 13.16 40.69 -21.93
C GLU A 906 11.65 40.55 -22.10
N LEU A 907 11.21 40.38 -23.34
CA LEU A 907 9.82 40.21 -23.72
C LEU A 907 9.44 38.74 -23.61
N LEU A 908 8.43 38.46 -22.79
CA LEU A 908 7.87 37.13 -22.57
C LEU A 908 6.57 36.95 -23.34
N VAL A 909 6.44 35.83 -24.03
CA VAL A 909 5.18 35.37 -24.61
C VAL A 909 4.74 34.10 -23.86
N LEU A 910 3.59 34.18 -23.21
CA LEU A 910 2.97 33.09 -22.47
C LEU A 910 2.06 32.34 -23.43
N MET A 911 2.55 31.25 -24.03
CA MET A 911 1.83 30.50 -25.08
C MET A 911 1.05 29.32 -24.49
N ASP A 912 -0.24 29.18 -24.80
CA ASP A 912 -1.04 28.04 -24.33
C ASP A 912 -0.38 26.73 -24.83
N THR A 913 -0.04 25.85 -23.89
CA THR A 913 0.65 24.58 -24.17
C THR A 913 -0.09 23.68 -25.16
N ARG A 914 -1.42 23.82 -25.29
CA ARG A 914 -2.23 23.06 -26.26
C ARG A 914 -2.05 23.57 -27.71
N ALA A 915 -1.46 24.75 -27.88
CA ALA A 915 -1.40 25.49 -29.12
C ALA A 915 0.00 25.61 -29.72
N GLU A 916 0.99 25.13 -28.99
CA GLU A 916 2.39 25.46 -29.21
C GLU A 916 2.87 25.11 -30.62
N ALA A 917 2.34 24.03 -31.20
CA ALA A 917 2.63 23.59 -32.56
C ALA A 917 2.04 24.50 -33.66
N HIS A 918 1.11 25.40 -33.31
CA HIS A 918 0.31 26.20 -34.25
C HIS A 918 0.68 27.69 -34.31
N VAL A 919 1.81 28.10 -33.71
CA VAL A 919 2.26 29.51 -33.69
C VAL A 919 3.68 29.65 -34.27
N PRO A 920 3.85 29.64 -35.61
CA PRO A 920 5.17 29.60 -36.25
C PRO A 920 6.06 30.81 -35.98
N TRP A 921 5.50 32.00 -35.76
CA TRP A 921 6.27 33.23 -35.56
C TRP A 921 7.08 33.22 -34.25
N LEU A 922 6.73 32.38 -33.28
CA LEU A 922 7.54 32.20 -32.07
C LEU A 922 8.88 31.52 -32.36
N LYS A 923 9.03 30.82 -33.48
CA LYS A 923 10.32 30.27 -33.88
C LYS A 923 11.28 31.35 -34.40
N ASP A 924 10.79 32.57 -34.65
CA ASP A 924 11.57 33.69 -35.15
C ASP A 924 12.14 34.56 -34.00
N GLY A 925 13.18 34.02 -33.38
CA GLY A 925 14.00 34.71 -32.39
C GLY A 925 13.46 34.73 -30.96
N PHE A 926 12.41 33.98 -30.63
CA PHE A 926 12.07 33.68 -29.23
C PHE A 926 12.67 32.33 -28.79
N GLU A 927 13.27 32.31 -27.60
CA GLU A 927 13.74 31.10 -26.94
C GLU A 927 12.57 30.43 -26.20
N LYS A 928 12.35 29.13 -26.46
CA LYS A 928 11.40 28.30 -25.70
C LYS A 928 12.06 27.85 -24.39
N THR A 929 11.44 28.15 -23.25
CA THR A 929 11.94 27.73 -21.93
C THR A 929 11.23 26.48 -21.41
N ASN A 930 11.74 25.83 -20.36
CA ASN A 930 11.02 24.76 -19.66
C ASN A 930 10.01 25.27 -18.61
N GLU A 931 9.88 26.59 -18.48
CA GLU A 931 9.02 27.22 -17.47
C GLU A 931 7.55 27.17 -17.87
N ILE A 932 6.69 27.04 -16.87
CA ILE A 932 5.24 26.97 -17.01
C ILE A 932 4.59 27.98 -16.07
N VAL A 933 3.73 28.85 -16.61
CA VAL A 933 2.78 29.62 -15.82
C VAL A 933 1.47 28.83 -15.74
N GLN A 934 1.00 28.57 -14.53
CA GLN A 934 -0.25 27.85 -14.29
C GLN A 934 -1.44 28.82 -14.18
N THR A 935 -2.63 28.32 -14.51
CA THR A 935 -3.87 29.10 -14.43
C THR A 935 -4.89 28.40 -13.53
N ASP A 936 -5.98 29.08 -13.19
CA ASP A 936 -7.13 28.55 -12.46
C ASP A 936 -8.09 27.72 -13.34
N ALA A 937 -7.69 27.44 -14.58
CA ALA A 937 -8.43 26.67 -15.56
C ALA A 937 -7.60 25.48 -16.08
N ASP A 938 -8.18 24.73 -17.01
CA ASP A 938 -7.61 23.49 -17.59
C ASP A 938 -6.42 23.70 -18.54
N PHE A 939 -5.79 24.88 -18.52
CA PHE A 939 -4.70 25.24 -19.42
C PHE A 939 -3.54 25.91 -18.69
N ARG A 940 -2.38 25.84 -19.34
CA ARG A 940 -1.11 26.34 -18.82
C ARG A 940 -0.37 27.04 -19.94
N PHE A 941 0.48 27.99 -19.58
CA PHE A 941 1.31 28.69 -20.54
C PHE A 941 2.75 28.22 -20.47
N ARG A 942 3.33 27.90 -21.63
CA ARG A 942 4.77 27.82 -21.84
C ARG A 942 5.34 29.23 -21.95
N VAL A 943 6.42 29.51 -21.24
CA VAL A 943 7.12 30.80 -21.36
C VAL A 943 8.10 30.76 -22.52
N TYR A 944 7.93 31.69 -23.46
CA TYR A 944 8.90 32.04 -24.49
C TYR A 944 9.50 33.40 -24.18
N ARG A 945 10.78 33.63 -24.45
CA ARG A 945 11.44 34.91 -24.17
C ARG A 945 12.30 35.42 -25.32
N LYS A 946 12.41 36.74 -25.46
CA LYS A 946 13.27 37.43 -26.44
C LYS A 946 13.75 38.75 -25.87
N ARG A 947 15.03 39.07 -26.00
CA ARG A 947 15.55 40.40 -25.68
C ARG A 947 15.20 41.40 -26.78
N VAL A 948 14.72 42.57 -26.39
CA VAL A 948 14.27 43.63 -27.30
C VAL A 948 14.75 45.00 -26.81
N ASN A 949 15.12 45.86 -27.75
CA ASN A 949 15.50 47.25 -27.48
C ASN A 949 14.27 48.13 -27.18
N PRO A 950 14.44 49.33 -26.57
CA PRO A 950 13.35 50.29 -26.40
C PRO A 950 12.70 50.63 -27.75
N GLY A 951 11.39 50.89 -27.75
CA GLY A 951 10.64 51.22 -28.95
C GLY A 951 9.40 50.35 -29.18
N ALA A 952 8.82 50.44 -30.38
CA ALA A 952 7.61 49.69 -30.74
C ALA A 952 7.95 48.24 -31.13
N VAL A 953 7.19 47.29 -30.57
CA VAL A 953 7.26 45.86 -30.87
C VAL A 953 5.88 45.36 -31.26
N THR A 954 5.79 44.74 -32.44
CA THR A 954 4.58 44.08 -32.92
C THR A 954 4.74 42.58 -32.79
N LEU A 955 3.77 41.93 -32.14
CA LEU A 955 3.73 40.48 -31.98
C LEU A 955 2.95 39.84 -33.12
N GLY A 956 3.24 38.57 -33.41
CA GLY A 956 2.52 37.84 -34.44
C GLY A 956 1.05 37.58 -34.07
N PRO A 957 0.21 37.24 -35.07
CA PRO A 957 -1.22 37.11 -34.85
C PRO A 957 -1.58 35.91 -33.96
N GLN A 958 -2.72 35.99 -33.29
CA GLN A 958 -3.39 34.82 -32.71
C GLN A 958 -4.10 34.03 -33.81
N LYS A 959 -3.96 32.69 -33.83
CA LYS A 959 -4.56 31.82 -34.85
C LYS A 959 -4.90 30.44 -34.25
N GLY A 960 -6.15 29.99 -34.42
CA GLY A 960 -6.61 28.61 -34.14
C GLY A 960 -6.71 28.24 -32.66
N PHE A 961 -7.94 28.07 -32.15
CA PHE A 961 -8.34 27.56 -30.82
C PHE A 961 -7.62 28.09 -29.55
N SER A 962 -6.61 28.95 -29.68
CA SER A 962 -5.63 29.24 -28.65
C SER A 962 -5.16 30.69 -28.67
N PHE A 963 -4.67 31.16 -27.53
CA PHE A 963 -4.31 32.55 -27.23
C PHE A 963 -2.96 32.61 -26.52
N TYR A 964 -2.35 33.79 -26.48
CA TYR A 964 -1.15 34.04 -25.69
C TYR A 964 -1.30 35.26 -24.77
N GLY A 965 -0.55 35.25 -23.68
CA GLY A 965 -0.29 36.43 -22.84
C GLY A 965 1.06 37.06 -23.19
N VAL A 966 1.26 38.32 -22.82
CA VAL A 966 2.52 39.03 -23.06
C VAL A 966 2.99 39.66 -21.77
N ALA A 967 4.26 39.53 -21.44
CA ALA A 967 4.88 40.24 -20.33
C ALA A 967 6.23 40.82 -20.72
N ALA A 968 6.73 41.82 -19.98
CA ALA A 968 8.06 42.38 -20.19
C ALA A 968 8.78 42.59 -18.86
N ILE A 969 10.04 42.16 -18.80
CA ILE A 969 10.94 42.37 -17.67
C ILE A 969 11.96 43.44 -18.08
N LYS A 970 12.07 44.51 -17.29
CA LYS A 970 13.08 45.53 -17.53
C LYS A 970 14.47 44.92 -17.36
N GLN A 971 15.34 45.04 -18.35
CA GLN A 971 16.75 44.73 -18.15
C GLN A 971 17.41 45.91 -17.45
N LYS A 972 18.21 45.63 -16.42
CA LYS A 972 19.13 46.63 -15.86
C LYS A 972 20.35 46.65 -16.78
N ASP A 973 20.79 47.85 -17.17
CA ASP A 973 22.00 48.05 -18.00
C ASP A 973 23.24 47.40 -17.37
#